data_AF-A0AAD9SPN5-F1
#
_entry.id   AF-A0AAD9SPN5-F1
#
_cell.length_a   1.000
_cell.length_b   1.000
_cell.length_c   1.000
_cell.angle_alpha   90.00
_cell.angle_beta   90.00
_cell.angle_gamma   90.00
#
_symmetry.space_group_name_H-M   'P 1'
#
loop_
_entity.id
_entity.type
_entity.pdbx_description
1 polymer ?
#
loop_
_entity_poly.entity_id
_entity_poly.type
_entity_poly.pdbx_seq_one_letter_code
_entity_poly.pdbx_strand_id
1 'polypeptide(L)'
;MADTEPQKSPSRSFRSFIWDTDTHLKSPEERKLLRKLDWSILTIGCLGFFMKYLDQGNLANAYVSGMQEDLAMYGNEYTYAQTAYTCAYAVMQVPSTLIVQKIRPSVWLVLMEVGWGVWTFAQAGMHNVGELYAFRFLVGFFESSFFPVLLYVLGSWYTKTELAKRVALFHVTAPLGSAFGGYLQAAVYESLNGRHGLAGWRWLYIICGCMTIPVGIATYFVLPDTPYTTKAKFLTPEECELAISRVQKAGKAPPKGVDLQTFKRVLSKWRWYAFVLGYVLYGLSCQSGDYFGIWLKSEHFSVVDRNIIPTGSKLITAACIILWGFLSDYTGSRFALILGPLLLGLVPNGILAVWPPSVALKEFAFLTSSIHLMTAVFYTWANEVCARDNEERALVISSMNGMQYAFNAWIPIVIFPQTMAPTFRRGFPATFGFVIAAIIAVIIIRLLVLRESRNKLKSADYSGEDGIVELIPGLVIAAHAAHTIAVAVSTSRSYTAFVAATTAAESTALIVAECARYSIPKARKIQRAKNAIRRAAESAVAAYAAEFDEMVERLMEEWHVPGLSIAVVQGDQIDAKAYGFAKFPDEKCTTETIFDLASVSKCTTAAAASLLVDDTNYPDMQWQTPVSKLIPSDFVLPTQSLTDQVTLEDILSHRSGIPTHDESYLGVTAAHPDDARSLTRNLRNLPFSAALRTKLQYSNIMFSVTTHVVESLSGEDYTSFLRSRIWDPLDMHNTFQDRPDVSPSAHEAQGYRWDEDAEKYVPVPILASPEGRGAGCVLTSAGDYAKFVRCLIKRAAPLSAESHKALVEPRIIEVSDPDDLAPGYSDVSLYALGLYRDSYRGSTLMMHDGAVPGFKAAMSFLPGKEWGVVICANSNSGRYVNNILKHVLMDEVLGVRDEERVDWEKVFREKRSKYLEEDKKEKEKPEYSVPESPEPLGVAVERLVGRYFNKGYKEIRLEVREGKVVADCSDRCFPFVITFGHLSGEKFVADMHDVWDDYHFKKKAEVKVSEKGKIVAVGVDFEDDMEGLIWFERIEG
;
A
#
# COMPACT_ATOMS: atom_id res chain seq x y z
N MET A 1 13.93 54.42 -52.44
CA MET A 1 12.84 54.45 -51.44
C MET A 1 12.89 53.13 -50.71
N ALA A 2 12.87 53.20 -49.38
CA ALA A 2 13.46 52.23 -48.47
C ALA A 2 12.85 50.82 -48.49
N ASP A 3 13.72 49.82 -48.50
CA ASP A 3 13.45 48.42 -48.14
C ASP A 3 12.91 48.33 -46.72
N THR A 4 11.69 47.83 -46.55
CA THR A 4 11.24 47.29 -45.26
C THR A 4 11.42 45.79 -45.28
N GLU A 5 12.61 45.35 -44.86
CA GLU A 5 12.87 43.95 -44.50
C GLU A 5 11.86 43.47 -43.45
N PRO A 6 11.40 42.21 -43.52
CA PRO A 6 10.65 41.59 -42.43
C PRO A 6 11.58 41.44 -41.22
N GLN A 7 11.34 42.25 -40.18
CA GLN A 7 12.05 42.19 -38.89
C GLN A 7 12.03 40.74 -38.35
N LYS A 8 13.17 40.05 -38.38
CA LYS A 8 13.39 38.82 -37.60
C LYS A 8 13.08 39.11 -36.13
N SER A 9 12.23 38.30 -35.51
CA SER A 9 11.99 38.38 -34.06
C SER A 9 13.33 38.23 -33.32
N PRO A 10 13.76 39.22 -32.53
CA PRO A 10 15.07 39.17 -31.90
C PRO A 10 15.14 38.02 -30.89
N SER A 11 16.27 37.31 -30.86
CA SER A 11 16.52 36.23 -29.90
C SER A 11 16.46 36.79 -28.47
N ARG A 12 15.55 36.27 -27.63
CA ARG A 12 15.42 36.70 -26.22
C ARG A 12 16.69 36.34 -25.44
N SER A 13 17.41 37.37 -24.99
CA SER A 13 18.61 37.23 -24.14
C SER A 13 18.27 36.66 -22.76
N PHE A 14 19.18 35.92 -22.12
CA PHE A 14 19.05 35.46 -20.72
C PHE A 14 18.80 36.62 -19.74
N ARG A 15 19.29 37.84 -20.04
CA ARG A 15 18.98 39.03 -19.22
C ARG A 15 17.48 39.37 -19.23
N SER A 16 16.79 39.15 -20.37
CA SER A 16 15.34 39.34 -20.48
C SER A 16 14.53 38.28 -19.74
N PHE A 17 15.14 37.13 -19.42
CA PHE A 17 14.56 36.14 -18.52
C PHE A 17 14.59 36.65 -17.08
N ILE A 18 15.74 37.16 -16.61
CA ILE A 18 15.93 37.65 -15.23
C ILE A 18 15.02 38.84 -14.90
N TRP A 19 14.99 39.90 -15.73
CA TRP A 19 14.10 41.04 -15.49
C TRP A 19 13.82 41.79 -16.79
N ASP A 20 12.58 42.26 -16.99
CA ASP A 20 12.13 42.82 -18.28
C ASP A 20 12.71 44.21 -18.59
N THR A 21 13.57 44.76 -17.71
CA THR A 21 14.12 46.10 -17.84
C THR A 21 15.30 46.24 -18.79
N ASP A 22 15.77 45.19 -19.46
CA ASP A 22 16.85 45.29 -20.45
C ASP A 22 16.68 44.24 -21.57
N THR A 23 16.63 44.57 -22.88
CA THR A 23 17.80 45.17 -23.56
C THR A 23 17.62 45.80 -24.97
N HIS A 24 16.50 45.69 -25.72
CA HIS A 24 16.46 46.26 -27.10
C HIS A 24 15.09 46.63 -27.71
N LEU A 25 13.96 46.29 -27.06
CA LEU A 25 12.60 46.52 -27.60
C LEU A 25 11.83 47.68 -26.93
N LYS A 26 12.30 48.19 -25.78
CA LYS A 26 11.63 49.24 -24.99
C LYS A 26 12.49 50.50 -24.93
N SER A 27 11.85 51.67 -25.04
CA SER A 27 12.53 52.97 -25.01
C SER A 27 13.11 53.27 -23.60
N PRO A 28 14.12 54.14 -23.48
CA PRO A 28 14.68 54.53 -22.18
C PRO A 28 13.63 55.08 -21.21
N GLU A 29 12.64 55.81 -21.71
CA GLU A 29 11.53 56.40 -20.96
C GLU A 29 10.62 55.31 -20.39
N GLU A 30 10.30 54.30 -21.20
CA GLU A 30 9.50 53.14 -20.77
C GLU A 30 10.19 52.34 -19.65
N ARG A 31 11.52 52.15 -19.74
CA ARG A 31 12.28 51.47 -18.67
C ARG A 31 12.32 52.27 -17.37
N LYS A 32 12.39 53.60 -17.46
CA LYS A 32 12.34 54.49 -16.28
C LYS A 32 10.97 54.41 -15.61
N LEU A 33 9.89 54.47 -16.39
CA LEU A 33 8.52 54.31 -15.90
C LEU A 33 8.34 52.97 -15.19
N LEU A 34 8.73 51.86 -15.83
CA LEU A 34 8.60 50.52 -15.24
C LEU A 34 9.34 50.39 -13.91
N ARG A 35 10.57 50.92 -13.78
CA ARG A 35 11.32 50.90 -12.52
C ARG A 35 10.61 51.65 -11.38
N LYS A 36 9.98 52.80 -11.68
CA LYS A 36 9.19 53.55 -10.69
C LYS A 36 7.93 52.79 -10.26
N LEU A 37 7.24 52.16 -11.22
CA LEU A 37 6.05 51.34 -10.94
C LEU A 37 6.42 50.09 -10.14
N ASP A 38 7.53 49.44 -10.48
CA ASP A 38 8.02 48.25 -9.77
C ASP A 38 8.39 48.59 -8.33
N TRP A 39 9.14 49.68 -8.12
CA TRP A 39 9.47 50.16 -6.77
C TRP A 39 8.23 50.51 -5.95
N SER A 40 7.22 51.12 -6.56
CA SER A 40 6.02 51.53 -5.81
C SER A 40 5.07 50.36 -5.52
N ILE A 41 4.60 49.69 -6.57
CA ILE A 41 3.55 48.67 -6.47
C ILE A 41 4.09 47.40 -5.79
N LEU A 42 5.30 46.96 -6.13
CA LEU A 42 5.85 45.73 -5.53
C LEU A 42 6.27 45.95 -4.08
N THR A 43 6.79 47.12 -3.68
CA THR A 43 7.15 47.34 -2.27
C THR A 43 5.93 47.26 -1.36
N ILE A 44 4.84 47.98 -1.68
CA ILE A 44 3.61 47.91 -0.88
C ILE A 44 2.94 46.54 -1.03
N GLY A 45 2.89 46.01 -2.25
CA GLY A 45 2.29 44.71 -2.53
C GLY A 45 2.94 43.59 -1.73
N CYS A 46 4.26 43.49 -1.78
CA CYS A 46 5.05 42.48 -1.09
C CYS A 46 4.99 42.65 0.43
N LEU A 47 5.15 43.88 0.96
CA LEU A 47 5.07 44.12 2.40
C LEU A 47 3.67 43.82 2.94
N GLY A 48 2.62 44.34 2.29
CA GLY A 48 1.25 44.11 2.74
C GLY A 48 0.85 42.64 2.69
N PHE A 49 1.22 41.91 1.63
CA PHE A 49 0.88 40.49 1.51
C PHE A 49 1.70 39.59 2.44
N PHE A 50 2.96 39.94 2.69
CA PHE A 50 3.77 39.31 3.74
C PHE A 50 3.11 39.45 5.11
N MET A 51 2.74 40.68 5.49
CA MET A 51 2.04 40.96 6.75
C MET A 51 0.73 40.17 6.86
N LYS A 52 0.05 39.99 5.74
CA LYS A 52 -1.26 39.33 5.67
C LYS A 52 -1.17 37.83 5.98
N TYR A 53 -0.24 37.13 5.33
CA TYR A 53 -0.02 35.70 5.59
C TYR A 53 0.66 35.44 6.93
N LEU A 54 1.37 36.42 7.48
CA LEU A 54 1.84 36.40 8.85
C LEU A 54 0.64 36.46 9.83
N ASP A 55 -0.31 37.39 9.61
CA ASP A 55 -1.48 37.55 10.48
C ASP A 55 -2.48 36.39 10.39
N GLN A 56 -2.71 35.83 9.20
CA GLN A 56 -3.57 34.65 9.05
C GLN A 56 -3.06 33.45 9.86
N GLY A 57 -1.74 33.31 10.01
CA GLY A 57 -1.10 32.30 10.85
C GLY A 57 -1.24 32.56 12.35
N ASN A 58 -1.49 33.81 12.78
CA ASN A 58 -1.52 34.18 14.19
C ASN A 58 -2.56 33.40 15.00
N LEU A 59 -3.73 33.10 14.44
CA LEU A 59 -4.74 32.31 15.17
C LEU A 59 -4.23 30.91 15.50
N ALA A 60 -3.64 30.21 14.52
CA ALA A 60 -3.12 28.86 14.72
C ALA A 60 -1.97 28.86 15.74
N ASN A 61 -1.06 29.82 15.59
CA ASN A 61 0.09 30.04 16.47
C ASN A 61 -0.33 30.39 17.91
N ALA A 62 -1.30 31.29 18.07
CA ALA A 62 -1.82 31.70 19.36
C ALA A 62 -2.57 30.57 20.07
N TYR A 63 -3.38 29.82 19.33
CA TYR A 63 -4.17 28.70 19.85
C TYR A 63 -3.29 27.69 20.59
N VAL A 64 -2.17 27.29 19.98
CA VAL A 64 -1.23 26.32 20.57
C VAL A 64 -0.27 26.91 21.61
N SER A 65 -0.34 28.23 21.87
CA SER A 65 0.59 28.95 22.75
C SER A 65 -0.12 29.61 23.95
N GLY A 66 -1.19 29.00 24.45
CA GLY A 66 -1.89 29.43 25.67
C GLY A 66 -3.24 30.12 25.44
N MET A 67 -3.63 30.43 24.20
CA MET A 67 -4.96 31.03 23.93
C MET A 67 -6.09 30.05 24.24
N GLN A 68 -5.91 28.75 23.94
CA GLN A 68 -6.93 27.74 24.20
C GLN A 68 -7.31 27.70 25.69
N GLU A 69 -6.31 27.69 26.56
CA GLU A 69 -6.47 27.67 28.01
C GLU A 69 -7.00 29.01 28.52
N ASP A 70 -6.46 30.14 28.06
CA ASP A 70 -6.85 31.48 28.51
C ASP A 70 -8.31 31.83 28.19
N LEU A 71 -8.83 31.35 27.05
CA LEU A 71 -10.21 31.61 26.60
C LEU A 71 -11.16 30.46 26.88
N ALA A 72 -10.67 29.38 27.50
CA ALA A 72 -11.41 28.14 27.73
C ALA A 72 -12.09 27.61 26.45
N MET A 73 -11.30 27.50 25.37
CA MET A 73 -11.81 27.05 24.06
C MET A 73 -11.95 25.52 24.01
N TYR A 74 -13.14 25.05 23.66
CA TYR A 74 -13.47 23.62 23.56
C TYR A 74 -14.20 23.28 22.25
N GLY A 75 -14.22 21.98 21.91
CA GLY A 75 -14.95 21.49 20.73
C GLY A 75 -14.50 22.13 19.42
N ASN A 76 -15.46 22.69 18.66
CA ASN A 76 -15.23 23.25 17.31
C ASN A 76 -14.97 24.77 17.31
N GLU A 77 -14.75 25.38 18.46
CA GLU A 77 -14.71 26.84 18.58
C GLU A 77 -13.57 27.49 17.80
N TYR A 78 -12.40 26.85 17.73
CA TYR A 78 -11.30 27.27 16.84
C TYR A 78 -11.73 27.31 15.37
N THR A 79 -12.42 26.26 14.92
CA THR A 79 -12.91 26.15 13.53
C THR A 79 -13.94 27.23 13.24
N TYR A 80 -14.87 27.50 14.17
CA TYR A 80 -15.83 28.58 14.02
C TYR A 80 -15.16 29.96 13.93
N ALA A 81 -14.09 30.21 14.68
CA ALA A 81 -13.31 31.44 14.57
C ALA A 81 -12.64 31.60 13.19
N GLN A 82 -12.16 30.50 12.61
CA GLN A 82 -11.60 30.51 11.24
C GLN A 82 -12.71 30.72 10.20
N THR A 83 -13.85 30.05 10.34
CA THR A 83 -15.00 30.22 9.45
C THR A 83 -15.55 31.65 9.47
N ALA A 84 -15.66 32.29 10.65
CA ALA A 84 -16.11 33.68 10.76
C ALA A 84 -15.24 34.65 9.95
N TYR A 85 -13.92 34.46 10.02
CA TYR A 85 -12.96 35.18 9.19
C TYR A 85 -13.18 34.90 7.70
N THR A 86 -13.23 33.62 7.30
CA THR A 86 -13.34 33.22 5.89
C THR A 86 -14.62 33.74 5.24
N CYS A 87 -15.75 33.73 5.97
CA CYS A 87 -17.02 34.28 5.49
C CYS A 87 -16.92 35.79 5.22
N ALA A 88 -16.38 36.57 6.18
CA ALA A 88 -16.21 38.01 6.00
C ALA A 88 -15.25 38.32 4.83
N TYR A 89 -14.16 37.55 4.75
CA TYR A 89 -13.15 37.70 3.72
C TYR A 89 -13.72 37.45 2.33
N ALA A 90 -14.51 36.38 2.14
CA ALA A 90 -15.13 36.03 0.87
C ALA A 90 -16.12 37.10 0.37
N VAL A 91 -16.94 37.65 1.27
CA VAL A 91 -18.02 38.60 0.92
C VAL A 91 -17.46 39.92 0.39
N MET A 92 -16.41 40.45 1.02
CA MET A 92 -15.93 41.80 0.69
C MET A 92 -15.02 41.89 -0.54
N GLN A 93 -14.53 40.78 -1.10
CA GLN A 93 -13.64 40.83 -2.27
C GLN A 93 -14.29 41.46 -3.51
N VAL A 94 -15.51 41.02 -3.85
CA VAL A 94 -16.25 41.53 -5.01
C VAL A 94 -16.62 43.01 -4.79
N PRO A 95 -17.31 43.40 -3.70
CA PRO A 95 -17.58 44.81 -3.38
C PRO A 95 -16.35 45.71 -3.45
N SER A 96 -15.23 45.31 -2.85
CA SER A 96 -14.02 46.13 -2.80
C SER A 96 -13.45 46.43 -4.18
N THR A 97 -13.41 45.45 -5.10
CA THR A 97 -12.97 45.72 -6.48
C THR A 97 -13.90 46.61 -7.28
N LEU A 98 -15.18 46.69 -6.92
CA LEU A 98 -16.16 47.57 -7.54
C LEU A 98 -16.09 48.98 -6.94
N ILE A 99 -15.86 49.09 -5.63
CA ILE A 99 -15.69 50.37 -4.95
C ILE A 99 -14.48 51.10 -5.53
N VAL A 100 -13.37 50.40 -5.80
CA VAL A 100 -12.18 51.03 -6.41
C VAL A 100 -12.33 51.43 -7.89
N GLN A 101 -13.48 51.13 -8.51
CA GLN A 101 -13.84 51.72 -9.81
C GLN A 101 -14.33 53.18 -9.65
N LYS A 102 -14.81 53.54 -8.45
CA LYS A 102 -15.33 54.88 -8.13
C LYS A 102 -14.40 55.66 -7.19
N ILE A 103 -13.75 54.95 -6.28
CA ILE A 103 -12.83 55.50 -5.27
C ILE A 103 -11.39 55.12 -5.66
N ARG A 104 -10.41 55.99 -5.38
CA ARG A 104 -9.01 55.69 -5.68
C ARG A 104 -8.52 54.47 -4.87
N PRO A 105 -7.79 53.51 -5.50
CA PRO A 105 -7.24 52.35 -4.81
C PRO A 105 -6.40 52.69 -3.57
N SER A 106 -5.56 53.72 -3.61
CA SER A 106 -4.72 54.15 -2.47
C SER A 106 -5.55 54.53 -1.25
N VAL A 107 -6.64 55.27 -1.43
CA VAL A 107 -7.53 55.70 -0.33
C VAL A 107 -8.30 54.52 0.25
N TRP A 108 -8.87 53.68 -0.63
CA TRP A 108 -9.64 52.52 -0.19
C TRP A 108 -8.77 51.51 0.55
N LEU A 109 -7.58 51.19 0.01
CA LEU A 109 -6.68 50.24 0.64
C LEU A 109 -6.13 50.74 1.98
N VAL A 110 -5.88 52.03 2.15
CA VAL A 110 -5.43 52.55 3.45
C VAL A 110 -6.50 52.38 4.52
N LEU A 111 -7.76 52.71 4.20
CA LEU A 111 -8.88 52.50 5.13
C LEU A 111 -8.98 51.02 5.54
N MET A 112 -8.84 50.13 4.56
CA MET A 112 -8.95 48.69 4.76
C MET A 112 -7.77 48.12 5.55
N GLU A 113 -6.53 48.48 5.20
CA GLU A 113 -5.31 47.97 5.82
C GLU A 113 -5.08 48.53 7.23
N VAL A 114 -5.39 49.81 7.47
CA VAL A 114 -5.34 50.39 8.82
C VAL A 114 -6.45 49.81 9.68
N GLY A 115 -7.66 49.66 9.14
CA GLY A 115 -8.78 49.00 9.83
C GLY A 115 -8.43 47.56 10.22
N TRP A 116 -7.80 46.82 9.32
CA TRP A 116 -7.28 45.48 9.59
C TRP A 116 -6.25 45.51 10.74
N GLY A 117 -5.21 46.33 10.65
CA GLY A 117 -4.17 46.42 11.69
C GLY A 117 -4.72 46.82 13.07
N VAL A 118 -5.74 47.69 13.13
CA VAL A 118 -6.42 48.07 14.38
C VAL A 118 -7.15 46.88 14.99
N TRP A 119 -7.89 46.11 14.19
CA TRP A 119 -8.62 44.94 14.70
C TRP A 119 -7.69 43.78 15.06
N THR A 120 -6.60 43.58 14.32
CA THR A 120 -5.52 42.65 14.71
C THR A 120 -4.91 43.05 16.05
N PHE A 121 -4.62 44.34 16.27
CA PHE A 121 -4.13 44.81 17.57
C PHE A 121 -5.16 44.59 18.68
N ALA A 122 -6.44 44.88 18.43
CA ALA A 122 -7.53 44.73 19.39
C ALA A 122 -7.73 43.28 19.86
N GLN A 123 -7.36 42.29 19.05
CA GLN A 123 -7.42 40.87 19.43
C GLN A 123 -6.58 40.55 20.68
N ALA A 124 -5.52 41.30 20.96
CA ALA A 124 -4.74 41.12 22.19
C ALA A 124 -5.56 41.35 23.48
N GLY A 125 -6.70 42.04 23.39
CA GLY A 125 -7.60 42.35 24.51
C GLY A 125 -8.81 41.44 24.66
N MET A 126 -8.91 40.34 23.90
CA MET A 126 -10.09 39.45 23.99
C MET A 126 -10.11 38.64 25.30
N HIS A 127 -11.29 38.36 25.84
CA HIS A 127 -11.49 37.63 27.10
C HIS A 127 -12.37 36.38 26.96
N ASN A 128 -13.11 36.24 25.86
CA ASN A 128 -13.97 35.09 25.62
C ASN A 128 -14.03 34.73 24.13
N VAL A 129 -14.59 33.56 23.83
CA VAL A 129 -14.69 33.00 22.49
C VAL A 129 -15.64 33.81 21.58
N GLY A 130 -16.68 34.44 22.13
CA GLY A 130 -17.59 35.29 21.36
C GLY A 130 -16.89 36.53 20.79
N GLU A 131 -16.06 37.18 21.60
CA GLU A 131 -15.20 38.30 21.17
C GLU A 131 -14.21 37.87 20.09
N LEU A 132 -13.63 36.67 20.21
CA LEU A 132 -12.76 36.10 19.17
C LEU A 132 -13.50 36.02 17.82
N TYR A 133 -14.74 35.55 17.78
CA TYR A 133 -15.51 35.46 16.53
C TYR A 133 -15.77 36.83 15.92
N ALA A 134 -16.16 37.81 16.73
CA ALA A 134 -16.39 39.18 16.29
C ALA A 134 -15.11 39.80 15.71
N PHE A 135 -13.98 39.68 16.41
CA PHE A 135 -12.71 40.20 15.93
C PHE A 135 -12.24 39.49 14.66
N ARG A 136 -12.38 38.17 14.57
CA ARG A 136 -12.01 37.41 13.37
C ARG A 136 -12.86 37.79 12.16
N PHE A 137 -14.15 38.04 12.35
CA PHE A 137 -15.02 38.57 11.31
C PHE A 137 -14.55 39.96 10.85
N LEU A 138 -14.25 40.88 11.78
CA LEU A 138 -13.81 42.24 11.45
C LEU A 138 -12.45 42.25 10.75
N VAL A 139 -11.49 41.46 11.22
CA VAL A 139 -10.21 41.26 10.55
C VAL A 139 -10.43 40.74 9.12
N GLY A 140 -11.23 39.68 8.94
CA GLY A 140 -11.54 39.16 7.60
C GLY A 140 -12.21 40.19 6.68
N PHE A 141 -13.12 41.00 7.22
CA PHE A 141 -13.80 42.06 6.49
C PHE A 141 -12.81 43.10 5.95
N PHE A 142 -11.97 43.66 6.81
CA PHE A 142 -11.02 44.73 6.44
C PHE A 142 -9.86 44.19 5.59
N GLU A 143 -9.39 42.98 5.86
CA GLU A 143 -8.24 42.38 5.19
C GLU A 143 -8.53 41.98 3.72
N SER A 144 -9.79 41.67 3.40
CA SER A 144 -10.28 41.13 2.12
C SER A 144 -9.96 41.94 0.86
N SER A 145 -9.80 43.26 0.99
CA SER A 145 -9.76 44.18 -0.14
C SER A 145 -8.43 44.15 -0.88
N PHE A 146 -7.35 43.87 -0.17
CA PHE A 146 -5.99 44.09 -0.65
C PHE A 146 -5.64 43.27 -1.88
N PHE A 147 -5.86 41.94 -1.80
CA PHE A 147 -5.48 41.02 -2.86
C PHE A 147 -6.14 41.33 -4.20
N PRO A 148 -7.49 41.37 -4.31
CA PRO A 148 -8.14 41.56 -5.61
C PRO A 148 -7.97 42.99 -6.14
N VAL A 149 -7.88 44.01 -5.28
CA VAL A 149 -7.62 45.40 -5.69
C VAL A 149 -6.18 45.56 -6.20
N LEU A 150 -5.19 44.96 -5.54
CA LEU A 150 -3.80 45.08 -5.99
C LEU A 150 -3.59 44.34 -7.32
N LEU A 151 -4.21 43.17 -7.51
CA LEU A 151 -4.22 42.49 -8.82
C LEU A 151 -4.90 43.32 -9.90
N TYR A 152 -5.98 44.02 -9.55
CA TYR A 152 -6.62 44.96 -10.45
C TYR A 152 -5.68 46.12 -10.84
N VAL A 153 -4.95 46.69 -9.88
CA VAL A 153 -3.96 47.76 -10.08
C VAL A 153 -2.80 47.27 -10.95
N LEU A 154 -2.16 46.14 -10.61
CA LEU A 154 -1.12 45.49 -11.42
C LEU A 154 -1.60 45.27 -12.86
N GLY A 155 -2.80 44.72 -13.00
CA GLY A 155 -3.45 44.50 -14.28
C GLY A 155 -3.83 45.78 -15.04
N SER A 156 -3.78 46.95 -14.41
CA SER A 156 -4.07 48.24 -15.05
C SER A 156 -2.81 48.95 -15.54
N TRP A 157 -1.64 48.71 -14.92
CA TRP A 157 -0.36 49.33 -15.29
C TRP A 157 0.48 48.49 -16.26
N TYR A 158 0.53 47.18 -16.06
CA TYR A 158 1.48 46.31 -16.76
C TYR A 158 0.89 45.65 -18.00
N THR A 159 1.70 45.45 -19.02
CA THR A 159 1.31 44.75 -20.25
C THR A 159 1.39 43.23 -20.09
N LYS A 160 0.91 42.47 -21.09
CA LYS A 160 0.88 41.00 -21.04
C LYS A 160 2.26 40.40 -20.80
N THR A 161 3.31 40.97 -21.38
CA THR A 161 4.69 40.46 -21.27
C THR A 161 5.38 40.78 -19.94
N GLU A 162 4.73 41.53 -19.05
CA GLU A 162 5.32 42.06 -17.82
C GLU A 162 4.59 41.59 -16.55
N LEU A 163 3.34 41.14 -16.69
CA LEU A 163 2.42 40.99 -15.58
C LEU A 163 2.73 39.74 -14.73
N ALA A 164 3.06 38.59 -15.33
CA ALA A 164 3.16 37.34 -14.57
C ALA A 164 4.34 37.36 -13.58
N LYS A 165 5.50 37.87 -13.98
CA LYS A 165 6.68 38.02 -13.11
C LYS A 165 6.38 38.87 -11.86
N ARG A 166 5.66 39.98 -12.04
CA ARG A 166 5.32 40.93 -10.97
C ARG A 166 4.26 40.38 -10.03
N VAL A 167 3.25 39.73 -10.59
CA VAL A 167 2.25 39.01 -9.79
C VAL A 167 2.90 37.85 -9.03
N ALA A 168 3.89 37.16 -9.60
CA ALA A 168 4.63 36.11 -8.92
C ALA A 168 5.50 36.63 -7.76
N LEU A 169 6.22 37.74 -7.94
CA LEU A 169 6.95 38.40 -6.85
C LEU A 169 6.04 38.88 -5.73
N PHE A 170 4.87 39.40 -6.07
CA PHE A 170 3.85 39.71 -5.08
C PHE A 170 3.42 38.44 -4.32
N HIS A 171 3.07 37.35 -5.03
CA HIS A 171 2.58 36.12 -4.42
C HIS A 171 3.62 35.35 -3.61
N VAL A 172 4.91 35.43 -3.96
CA VAL A 172 5.96 34.70 -3.24
C VAL A 172 6.05 35.10 -1.78
N THR A 173 5.60 36.31 -1.44
CA THR A 173 5.58 36.78 -0.06
C THR A 173 4.59 36.07 0.83
N ALA A 174 3.56 35.40 0.28
CA ALA A 174 2.62 34.60 1.05
C ALA A 174 3.29 33.42 1.78
N PRO A 175 3.94 32.46 1.08
CA PRO A 175 4.63 31.38 1.77
C PRO A 175 5.78 31.86 2.66
N LEU A 176 6.45 32.97 2.31
CA LEU A 176 7.50 33.57 3.14
C LEU A 176 6.94 34.16 4.45
N GLY A 177 5.78 34.84 4.39
CA GLY A 177 5.10 35.38 5.57
C GLY A 177 4.62 34.27 6.50
N SER A 178 4.02 33.21 5.95
CA SER A 178 3.61 32.04 6.74
C SER A 178 4.79 31.31 7.38
N ALA A 179 5.91 31.15 6.68
CA ALA A 179 7.14 30.59 7.24
C ALA A 179 7.67 31.44 8.40
N PHE A 180 7.69 32.76 8.25
CA PHE A 180 8.18 33.68 9.29
C PHE A 180 7.27 33.70 10.53
N GLY A 181 5.95 33.56 10.37
CA GLY A 181 4.99 33.61 11.47
C GLY A 181 5.24 32.58 12.57
N GLY A 182 5.67 31.36 12.22
CA GLY A 182 6.01 30.32 13.20
C GLY A 182 7.23 30.68 14.06
N TYR A 183 8.30 31.19 13.43
CA TYR A 183 9.49 31.65 14.15
C TYR A 183 9.20 32.87 15.03
N LEU A 184 8.39 33.81 14.52
CA LEU A 184 7.94 34.97 15.30
C LEU A 184 7.20 34.52 16.56
N GLN A 185 6.28 33.57 16.45
CA GLN A 185 5.53 33.08 17.60
C GLN A 185 6.44 32.40 18.63
N ALA A 186 7.35 31.53 18.18
CA ALA A 186 8.29 30.86 19.08
C ALA A 186 9.13 31.88 19.88
N ALA A 187 9.68 32.89 19.18
CA ALA A 187 10.47 33.94 19.81
C ALA A 187 9.64 34.79 20.80
N VAL A 188 8.40 35.15 20.46
CA VAL A 188 7.51 35.91 21.35
C VAL A 188 7.13 35.10 22.58
N TYR A 189 6.84 33.81 22.42
CA TYR A 189 6.51 32.93 23.53
C TYR A 189 7.69 32.75 24.49
N GLU A 190 8.91 32.51 23.98
CA GLU A 190 10.09 32.34 24.83
C GLU A 190 10.52 33.63 25.56
N SER A 191 10.39 34.79 24.91
CA SER A 191 10.98 36.05 25.42
C SER A 191 9.99 37.00 26.11
N LEU A 192 8.69 36.90 25.82
CA LEU A 192 7.67 37.85 26.30
C LEU A 192 6.51 37.21 27.06
N ASN A 193 6.40 35.88 27.11
CA ASN A 193 5.31 35.23 27.85
C ASN A 193 5.37 35.56 29.35
N GLY A 194 4.26 36.01 29.91
CA GLY A 194 4.15 36.46 31.31
C GLY A 194 4.72 37.86 31.57
N ARG A 195 5.40 38.49 30.59
CA ARG A 195 5.96 39.83 30.74
C ARG A 195 4.84 40.86 30.78
N HIS A 196 4.88 41.75 31.78
CA HIS A 196 3.80 42.70 32.07
C HIS A 196 2.43 42.05 32.33
N GLY A 197 2.39 40.78 32.75
CA GLY A 197 1.14 40.05 33.02
C GLY A 197 0.36 39.64 31.78
N LEU A 198 0.95 39.75 30.58
CA LEU A 198 0.33 39.33 29.33
C LEU A 198 0.87 37.98 28.89
N ALA A 199 -0.02 37.10 28.44
CA ALA A 199 0.33 35.84 27.81
C ALA A 199 1.05 36.07 26.46
N GLY A 200 1.95 35.17 26.08
CA GLY A 200 2.76 35.29 24.86
C GLY A 200 1.92 35.46 23.59
N TRP A 201 0.77 34.78 23.50
CA TRP A 201 -0.13 34.94 22.36
C TRP A 201 -0.76 36.34 22.25
N ARG A 202 -0.93 37.08 23.36
CA ARG A 202 -1.41 38.47 23.32
C ARG A 202 -0.34 39.41 22.78
N TRP A 203 0.92 39.18 23.13
CA TRP A 203 2.07 39.91 22.58
C TRP A 203 2.20 39.73 21.06
N LEU A 204 1.89 38.54 20.54
CA LEU A 204 1.89 38.29 19.10
C LEU A 204 0.97 39.28 18.36
N TYR A 205 -0.29 39.42 18.80
CA TYR A 205 -1.25 40.32 18.17
C TYR A 205 -0.85 41.80 18.29
N ILE A 206 -0.26 42.20 19.42
CA ILE A 206 0.28 43.56 19.61
C ILE A 206 1.38 43.84 18.57
N ILE A 207 2.35 42.94 18.45
CA ILE A 207 3.48 43.09 17.52
C ILE A 207 2.99 43.13 16.08
N CYS A 208 2.08 42.21 15.70
CA CYS A 208 1.55 42.15 14.34
C CYS A 208 0.74 43.40 13.98
N GLY A 209 -0.08 43.92 14.90
CA GLY A 209 -0.80 45.18 14.70
C GLY A 209 0.16 46.38 14.52
N CYS A 210 1.19 46.48 15.37
CA CYS A 210 2.21 47.53 15.29
C CYS A 210 3.03 47.50 13.99
N MET A 211 3.25 46.31 13.41
CA MET A 211 3.92 46.17 12.12
C MET A 211 2.98 46.50 10.93
N THR A 212 1.70 46.16 11.05
CA THR A 212 0.72 46.29 9.95
C THR A 212 0.27 47.73 9.72
N ILE A 213 0.00 48.50 10.79
CA ILE A 213 -0.51 49.88 10.67
C ILE A 213 0.44 50.80 9.88
N PRO A 214 1.78 50.82 10.13
CA PRO A 214 2.71 51.61 9.33
C PRO A 214 2.71 51.25 7.85
N VAL A 215 2.61 49.96 7.51
CA VAL A 215 2.54 49.48 6.12
C VAL A 215 1.21 49.94 5.47
N GLY A 216 0.10 49.87 6.21
CA GLY A 216 -1.19 50.40 5.76
C GLY A 216 -1.14 51.89 5.48
N ILE A 217 -0.52 52.70 6.34
CA ILE A 217 -0.32 54.13 6.12
C ILE A 217 0.59 54.40 4.92
N ALA A 218 1.69 53.64 4.78
CA ALA A 218 2.62 53.77 3.65
C ALA A 218 1.95 53.54 2.29
N THR A 219 0.89 52.70 2.25
CA THR A 219 0.10 52.45 1.03
C THR A 219 -0.47 53.74 0.43
N TYR A 220 -0.85 54.73 1.25
CA TYR A 220 -1.38 56.01 0.77
C TYR A 220 -0.34 56.78 -0.06
N PHE A 221 0.92 56.76 0.38
CA PHE A 221 1.98 57.59 -0.18
C PHE A 221 2.68 56.92 -1.36
N VAL A 222 2.74 55.59 -1.37
CA VAL A 222 3.54 54.82 -2.32
C VAL A 222 2.70 54.24 -3.46
N LEU A 223 1.45 53.83 -3.23
CA LEU A 223 0.65 53.17 -4.26
C LEU A 223 0.16 54.15 -5.34
N PRO A 224 0.41 53.91 -6.65
CA PRO A 224 0.13 54.86 -7.71
C PRO A 224 -1.32 54.88 -8.23
N ASP A 225 -2.28 54.20 -7.59
CA ASP A 225 -3.66 54.03 -8.10
C ASP A 225 -3.73 53.32 -9.47
N THR A 226 -4.59 53.77 -10.40
CA THR A 226 -4.66 53.32 -11.80
C THR A 226 -4.12 54.40 -12.75
N PRO A 227 -3.70 54.08 -13.98
CA PRO A 227 -3.19 55.09 -14.93
C PRO A 227 -4.12 56.27 -15.17
N TYR A 228 -5.43 56.06 -15.06
CA TYR A 228 -6.45 57.08 -15.32
C TYR A 228 -6.80 57.94 -14.09
N THR A 229 -6.46 57.48 -12.89
CA THR A 229 -6.90 58.11 -11.63
C THR A 229 -5.74 58.54 -10.73
N THR A 230 -4.50 58.30 -11.16
CA THR A 230 -3.30 58.49 -10.35
C THR A 230 -3.09 59.94 -9.92
N LYS A 231 -2.68 60.12 -8.67
CA LYS A 231 -2.19 61.39 -8.12
C LYS A 231 -0.81 61.23 -7.46
N ALA A 232 -0.08 60.19 -7.84
CA ALA A 232 1.23 59.90 -7.28
C ALA A 232 2.22 61.01 -7.61
N LYS A 233 2.83 61.62 -6.57
CA LYS A 233 3.76 62.75 -6.74
C LYS A 233 5.06 62.37 -7.46
N PHE A 234 5.39 61.08 -7.54
CA PHE A 234 6.63 60.58 -8.16
C PHE A 234 6.50 60.28 -9.67
N LEU A 235 5.29 60.35 -10.22
CA LEU A 235 5.01 60.17 -11.66
C LEU A 235 4.77 61.54 -12.32
N THR A 236 5.39 61.79 -13.46
CA THR A 236 5.13 63.00 -14.25
C THR A 236 3.90 62.84 -15.16
N PRO A 237 3.27 63.92 -15.64
CA PRO A 237 2.17 63.84 -16.59
C PRO A 237 2.54 63.08 -17.88
N GLU A 238 3.75 63.28 -18.40
CA GLU A 238 4.22 62.57 -19.61
C GLU A 238 4.38 61.07 -19.36
N GLU A 239 4.84 60.68 -18.17
CA GLU A 239 4.93 59.28 -17.74
C GLU A 239 3.53 58.63 -17.63
N CYS A 240 2.51 59.38 -17.23
CA CYS A 240 1.12 58.90 -17.17
C CYS A 240 0.51 58.72 -18.56
N GLU A 241 0.73 59.66 -19.48
CA GLU A 241 0.29 59.53 -20.88
C GLU A 241 0.99 58.35 -21.57
N LEU A 242 2.30 58.18 -21.34
CA LEU A 242 3.05 57.02 -21.82
C LEU A 242 2.44 55.72 -21.28
N ALA A 243 2.07 55.66 -20.00
CA ALA A 243 1.41 54.48 -19.43
C ALA A 243 0.09 54.19 -20.14
N ILE A 244 -0.81 55.17 -20.28
CA ILE A 244 -2.12 55.00 -20.94
C ILE A 244 -1.94 54.52 -22.40
N SER A 245 -1.04 55.15 -23.15
CA SER A 245 -0.73 54.79 -24.54
C SER A 245 -0.26 53.33 -24.66
N ARG A 246 0.63 52.88 -23.77
CA ARG A 246 1.12 51.48 -23.75
C ARG A 246 0.00 50.48 -23.48
N VAL A 247 -0.85 50.77 -22.50
CA VAL A 247 -1.91 49.84 -22.10
C VAL A 247 -3.03 49.76 -23.16
N GLN A 248 -3.32 50.87 -23.83
CA GLN A 248 -4.24 50.92 -24.97
C GLN A 248 -3.69 50.17 -26.20
N LYS A 249 -2.39 50.36 -26.53
CA LYS A 249 -1.71 49.57 -27.58
C LYS A 249 -1.73 48.07 -27.29
N ALA A 250 -1.72 47.68 -26.02
CA ALA A 250 -1.87 46.29 -25.59
C ALA A 250 -3.32 45.76 -25.62
N GLY A 251 -4.28 46.57 -26.07
CA GLY A 251 -5.68 46.19 -26.27
C GLY A 251 -6.54 46.18 -25.00
N LYS A 252 -6.15 46.90 -23.94
CA LYS A 252 -6.98 47.03 -22.74
C LYS A 252 -7.97 48.19 -22.85
N ALA A 253 -9.23 47.92 -22.51
CA ALA A 253 -10.28 48.93 -22.55
C ALA A 253 -10.18 49.94 -21.38
N PRO A 254 -10.50 51.23 -21.59
CA PRO A 254 -10.62 52.20 -20.51
C PRO A 254 -11.84 51.89 -19.62
N PRO A 255 -11.83 52.29 -18.33
CA PRO A 255 -12.96 52.12 -17.43
C PRO A 255 -14.17 52.95 -17.89
N LYS A 256 -15.36 52.32 -17.91
CA LYS A 256 -16.65 52.93 -18.28
C LYS A 256 -17.62 53.05 -17.09
N GLY A 257 -17.30 52.42 -15.96
CA GLY A 257 -18.09 52.46 -14.73
C GLY A 257 -19.03 51.25 -14.60
N VAL A 258 -19.46 50.96 -13.36
CA VAL A 258 -20.26 49.77 -13.03
C VAL A 258 -21.73 50.14 -12.82
N ASP A 259 -22.62 49.48 -13.56
CA ASP A 259 -24.08 49.50 -13.38
C ASP A 259 -24.65 48.07 -13.24
N LEU A 260 -25.94 47.94 -12.91
CA LEU A 260 -26.59 46.63 -12.75
C LEU A 260 -26.64 45.84 -14.07
N GLN A 261 -26.67 46.53 -15.21
CA GLN A 261 -26.64 45.89 -16.53
C GLN A 261 -25.27 45.23 -16.82
N THR A 262 -24.18 45.80 -16.31
CA THR A 262 -22.84 45.25 -16.38
C THR A 262 -22.76 43.89 -15.68
N PHE A 263 -23.41 43.72 -14.52
CA PHE A 263 -23.51 42.42 -13.85
C PHE A 263 -24.22 41.38 -14.70
N LYS A 264 -25.41 41.73 -15.23
CA LYS A 264 -26.17 40.81 -16.11
C LYS A 264 -25.36 40.44 -17.35
N ARG A 265 -24.62 41.40 -17.92
CA ARG A 265 -23.74 41.19 -19.06
C ARG A 265 -22.59 40.23 -18.74
N VAL A 266 -21.87 40.45 -17.63
CA VAL A 266 -20.70 39.61 -17.28
C VAL A 266 -21.13 38.22 -16.85
N LEU A 267 -22.18 38.09 -16.03
CA LEU A 267 -22.69 36.79 -15.60
C LEU A 267 -23.32 35.99 -16.75
N SER A 268 -23.68 36.61 -17.87
CA SER A 268 -24.11 35.89 -19.07
C SER A 268 -22.95 35.29 -19.88
N LYS A 269 -21.70 35.69 -19.62
CA LYS A 269 -20.51 35.22 -20.36
C LYS A 269 -19.93 33.96 -19.72
N TRP A 270 -19.54 33.00 -20.57
CA TRP A 270 -18.88 31.76 -20.16
C TRP A 270 -17.60 31.99 -19.34
N ARG A 271 -16.88 33.10 -19.60
CA ARG A 271 -15.60 33.42 -18.95
C ARG A 271 -15.73 33.49 -17.44
N TRP A 272 -16.82 34.07 -16.92
CA TRP A 272 -17.04 34.14 -15.48
C TRP A 272 -17.14 32.73 -14.89
N TYR A 273 -18.07 31.91 -15.40
CA TYR A 273 -18.26 30.54 -14.88
C TYR A 273 -17.00 29.68 -15.01
N ALA A 274 -16.34 29.71 -16.17
CA ALA A 274 -15.20 28.83 -16.43
C ALA A 274 -13.98 29.22 -15.60
N PHE A 275 -13.63 30.52 -15.52
CA PHE A 275 -12.49 30.96 -14.70
C PHE A 275 -12.77 30.84 -13.21
N VAL A 276 -13.99 31.16 -12.75
CA VAL A 276 -14.36 31.03 -11.33
C VAL A 276 -14.34 29.56 -10.91
N LEU A 277 -15.03 28.67 -11.64
CA LEU A 277 -15.05 27.25 -11.31
C LEU A 277 -13.65 26.63 -11.41
N GLY A 278 -12.90 26.93 -12.48
CA GLY A 278 -11.54 26.45 -12.65
C GLY A 278 -10.62 26.88 -11.52
N TYR A 279 -10.74 28.13 -11.06
CA TYR A 279 -9.96 28.64 -9.93
C TYR A 279 -10.39 28.07 -8.59
N VAL A 280 -11.69 27.82 -8.37
CA VAL A 280 -12.20 27.12 -7.18
C VAL A 280 -11.61 25.71 -7.10
N LEU A 281 -11.72 24.92 -8.19
CA LEU A 281 -11.18 23.55 -8.25
C LEU A 281 -9.67 23.53 -8.04
N TYR A 282 -8.95 24.47 -8.67
CA TYR A 282 -7.53 24.67 -8.43
C TYR A 282 -7.23 24.98 -6.95
N GLY A 283 -7.92 25.96 -6.36
CA GLY A 283 -7.65 26.36 -4.98
C GLY A 283 -7.95 25.26 -3.96
N LEU A 284 -8.99 24.45 -4.19
CA LEU A 284 -9.29 23.29 -3.35
C LEU A 284 -8.23 22.18 -3.48
N SER A 285 -7.56 22.06 -4.63
CA SER A 285 -6.52 21.05 -4.84
C SER A 285 -5.20 21.36 -4.12
N CYS A 286 -4.99 22.60 -3.67
CA CYS A 286 -3.79 23.02 -2.95
C CYS A 286 -3.85 22.81 -1.42
N GLN A 287 -4.95 22.30 -0.87
CA GLN A 287 -5.17 22.27 0.58
C GLN A 287 -4.36 21.20 1.33
N SER A 288 -3.84 20.19 0.64
CA SER A 288 -3.17 19.05 1.26
C SER A 288 -1.99 19.46 2.17
N GLY A 289 -1.27 20.54 1.82
CA GLY A 289 -0.10 21.01 2.56
C GLY A 289 -0.40 21.60 3.94
N ASP A 290 -1.63 22.06 4.20
CA ASP A 290 -1.99 22.68 5.48
C ASP A 290 -2.08 21.67 6.63
N TYR A 291 -2.11 20.37 6.31
CA TYR A 291 -2.20 19.26 7.27
C TYR A 291 -0.85 18.63 7.59
N PHE A 292 0.25 19.16 7.05
CA PHE A 292 1.60 18.60 7.22
C PHE A 292 2.03 18.55 8.70
N GLY A 293 1.83 19.64 9.45
CA GLY A 293 2.16 19.67 10.89
C GLY A 293 1.33 18.68 11.72
N ILE A 294 0.11 18.37 11.30
CA ILE A 294 -0.77 17.39 11.97
C ILE A 294 -0.25 15.96 11.72
N TRP A 295 0.19 15.66 10.49
CA TRP A 295 0.83 14.39 10.19
C TRP A 295 2.17 14.21 10.94
N LEU A 296 3.02 15.24 10.98
CA LEU A 296 4.27 15.18 11.76
C LEU A 296 3.99 14.91 13.25
N LYS A 297 2.87 15.45 13.78
CA LYS A 297 2.43 15.15 15.15
C LYS A 297 2.07 13.68 15.35
N SER A 298 1.41 13.03 14.37
CA SER A 298 1.07 11.61 14.47
C SER A 298 2.28 10.69 14.35
N GLU A 299 3.34 11.12 13.65
CA GLU A 299 4.59 10.37 13.51
C GLU A 299 5.58 10.67 14.66
N HIS A 300 5.09 11.23 15.78
CA HIS A 300 5.86 11.51 17.01
C HIS A 300 7.07 12.46 16.87
N PHE A 301 7.17 13.27 15.81
CA PHE A 301 8.22 14.30 15.68
C PHE A 301 8.19 15.29 16.84
N SER A 302 9.30 15.97 17.16
CA SER A 302 9.33 16.94 18.26
C SER A 302 8.43 18.16 17.99
N VAL A 303 8.02 18.89 19.04
CA VAL A 303 7.22 20.12 18.88
C VAL A 303 7.95 21.17 18.03
N VAL A 304 9.28 21.21 18.11
CA VAL A 304 10.13 22.08 17.29
C VAL A 304 10.09 21.64 15.83
N ASP A 305 10.29 20.36 15.55
CA ASP A 305 10.29 19.80 14.19
C ASP A 305 8.94 19.98 13.49
N ARG A 306 7.83 19.80 14.22
CA ARG A 306 6.46 20.00 13.70
C ARG A 306 6.22 21.42 13.17
N ASN A 307 6.93 22.43 13.68
CA ASN A 307 6.81 23.83 13.26
C ASN A 307 7.87 24.21 12.22
N ILE A 308 9.07 23.60 12.28
CA ILE A 308 10.18 23.93 11.37
C ILE A 308 10.07 23.18 10.04
N ILE A 309 9.79 21.87 10.04
CA ILE A 309 9.79 21.05 8.82
C ILE A 309 8.80 21.58 7.76
N PRO A 310 7.56 21.98 8.11
CA PRO A 310 6.63 22.56 7.12
C PRO A 310 7.14 23.83 6.43
N THR A 311 8.08 24.55 7.05
CA THR A 311 8.75 25.70 6.41
C THR A 311 9.46 25.29 5.12
N GLY A 312 10.03 24.08 5.07
CA GLY A 312 10.63 23.53 3.85
C GLY A 312 9.64 23.51 2.68
N SER A 313 8.40 23.08 2.92
CA SER A 313 7.34 23.09 1.91
C SER A 313 7.01 24.51 1.42
N LYS A 314 6.94 25.48 2.36
CA LYS A 314 6.67 26.88 2.01
C LYS A 314 7.81 27.48 1.17
N LEU A 315 9.07 27.16 1.46
CA LEU A 315 10.21 27.61 0.65
C LEU A 315 10.22 26.99 -0.76
N ILE A 316 9.90 25.70 -0.90
CA ILE A 316 9.72 25.06 -2.22
C ILE A 316 8.60 25.75 -3.00
N THR A 317 7.47 26.02 -2.33
CA THR A 317 6.33 26.74 -2.92
C THR A 317 6.75 28.13 -3.42
N ALA A 318 7.53 28.87 -2.61
CA ALA A 318 8.06 30.17 -2.99
C ALA A 318 8.90 30.11 -4.27
N ALA A 319 9.81 29.13 -4.37
CA ALA A 319 10.63 28.91 -5.56
C ALA A 319 9.77 28.57 -6.79
N CYS A 320 8.76 27.70 -6.63
CA CYS A 320 7.83 27.34 -7.70
C CYS A 320 7.02 28.54 -8.22
N ILE A 321 6.49 29.40 -7.36
CA ILE A 321 5.75 30.62 -7.77
C ILE A 321 6.61 31.49 -8.69
N ILE A 322 7.86 31.74 -8.32
CA ILE A 322 8.81 32.53 -9.12
C ILE A 322 9.07 31.82 -10.45
N LEU A 323 9.39 30.53 -10.40
CA LEU A 323 9.70 29.72 -11.59
C LEU A 323 8.56 29.76 -12.61
N TRP A 324 7.33 29.47 -12.18
CA TRP A 324 6.16 29.43 -13.07
C TRP A 324 5.80 30.81 -13.62
N GLY A 325 5.86 31.86 -12.79
CA GLY A 325 5.62 33.23 -13.24
C GLY A 325 6.63 33.69 -14.30
N PHE A 326 7.92 33.46 -14.04
CA PHE A 326 8.99 33.88 -14.94
C PHE A 326 9.00 33.08 -16.24
N LEU A 327 8.81 31.76 -16.15
CA LEU A 327 8.75 30.89 -17.31
C LEU A 327 7.49 31.17 -18.14
N SER A 328 6.38 31.55 -17.51
CA SER A 328 5.16 31.97 -18.21
C SER A 328 5.41 33.19 -19.09
N ASP A 329 6.03 34.26 -18.59
CA ASP A 329 6.34 35.45 -19.41
C ASP A 329 7.43 35.17 -20.46
N TYR A 330 8.39 34.31 -20.13
CA TYR A 330 9.44 33.92 -21.08
C TYR A 330 8.92 33.06 -22.24
N THR A 331 7.99 32.15 -21.99
CA THR A 331 7.42 31.28 -23.03
C THR A 331 6.22 31.90 -23.75
N GLY A 332 5.52 32.83 -23.10
CA GLY A 332 4.27 33.40 -23.61
C GLY A 332 3.05 32.47 -23.49
N SER A 333 3.24 31.20 -23.10
CA SER A 333 2.17 30.21 -23.03
C SER A 333 1.61 30.06 -21.62
N ARG A 334 0.51 30.77 -21.33
CA ARG A 334 -0.15 30.68 -20.02
C ARG A 334 -0.71 29.28 -19.76
N PHE A 335 -1.30 28.68 -20.78
CA PHE A 335 -1.93 27.37 -20.70
C PHE A 335 -0.91 26.28 -20.31
N ALA A 336 0.25 26.24 -20.97
CA ALA A 336 1.26 25.23 -20.67
C ALA A 336 1.81 25.38 -19.24
N LEU A 337 1.95 26.62 -18.77
CA LEU A 337 2.47 26.94 -17.43
C LEU A 337 1.39 26.92 -16.33
N ILE A 338 0.16 26.51 -16.67
CA ILE A 338 -0.87 26.11 -15.71
C ILE A 338 -1.03 24.58 -15.75
N LEU A 339 -1.12 24.00 -16.95
CA LEU A 339 -1.30 22.57 -17.12
C LEU A 339 -0.08 21.77 -16.62
N GLY A 340 1.13 22.19 -16.93
CA GLY A 340 2.37 21.52 -16.51
C GLY A 340 2.46 21.38 -14.99
N PRO A 341 2.38 22.48 -14.21
CA PRO A 341 2.38 22.40 -12.76
C PRO A 341 1.21 21.58 -12.20
N LEU A 342 -0.01 21.68 -12.74
CA LEU A 342 -1.13 20.82 -12.32
C LEU A 342 -0.84 19.32 -12.51
N LEU A 343 -0.20 18.94 -13.63
CA LEU A 343 0.21 17.57 -13.86
C LEU A 343 1.29 17.12 -12.86
N LEU A 344 2.24 17.99 -12.51
CA LEU A 344 3.21 17.72 -11.45
C LEU A 344 2.53 17.53 -10.10
N GLY A 345 1.49 18.33 -9.80
CA GLY A 345 0.70 18.25 -8.57
C GLY A 345 -0.08 16.95 -8.38
N LEU A 346 -0.30 16.15 -9.45
CA LEU A 346 -0.89 14.82 -9.33
C LEU A 346 -0.01 13.87 -8.51
N VAL A 347 1.32 14.03 -8.55
CA VAL A 347 2.25 13.13 -7.85
C VAL A 347 2.12 13.26 -6.33
N PRO A 348 2.37 14.44 -5.71
CA PRO A 348 2.25 14.56 -4.26
C PRO A 348 0.82 14.35 -3.77
N ASN A 349 -0.20 14.82 -4.49
CA ASN A 349 -1.60 14.59 -4.09
C ASN A 349 -2.02 13.13 -4.28
N GLY A 350 -1.49 12.43 -5.29
CA GLY A 350 -1.73 10.99 -5.49
C GLY A 350 -1.05 10.17 -4.40
N ILE A 351 0.18 10.51 -4.02
CA ILE A 351 0.86 9.93 -2.86
C ILE A 351 0.02 10.14 -1.60
N LEU A 352 -0.41 11.37 -1.30
CA LEU A 352 -1.23 11.61 -0.10
C LEU A 352 -2.61 10.93 -0.17
N ALA A 353 -3.21 10.79 -1.35
CA ALA A 353 -4.49 10.11 -1.54
C ALA A 353 -4.38 8.59 -1.31
N VAL A 354 -3.30 7.97 -1.79
CA VAL A 354 -3.00 6.55 -1.55
C VAL A 354 -2.54 6.33 -0.11
N TRP A 355 -1.88 7.34 0.47
CA TRP A 355 -1.32 7.34 1.82
C TRP A 355 -0.33 6.18 2.03
N PRO A 356 0.76 6.09 1.24
CA PRO A 356 1.70 4.98 1.31
C PRO A 356 2.40 5.00 2.67
N PRO A 357 2.80 3.85 3.20
CA PRO A 357 3.23 3.86 4.58
C PRO A 357 4.61 4.57 4.77
N SER A 358 5.35 4.87 3.68
CA SER A 358 6.71 5.46 3.70
C SER A 358 6.67 6.87 4.27
N VAL A 359 7.34 7.06 5.42
CA VAL A 359 7.45 8.36 6.07
C VAL A 359 8.17 9.32 5.13
N ALA A 360 9.27 8.90 4.51
CA ALA A 360 10.01 9.71 3.54
C ALA A 360 9.16 10.08 2.31
N LEU A 361 8.32 9.17 1.81
CA LEU A 361 7.46 9.45 0.66
C LEU A 361 6.30 10.38 1.01
N LYS A 362 5.70 10.22 2.20
CA LYS A 362 4.71 11.17 2.72
C LYS A 362 5.35 12.53 3.00
N GLU A 363 6.53 12.57 3.58
CA GLU A 363 7.30 13.79 3.82
C GLU A 363 7.61 14.50 2.49
N PHE A 364 8.12 13.77 1.50
CA PHE A 364 8.31 14.28 0.14
C PHE A 364 7.00 14.85 -0.43
N ALA A 365 5.89 14.10 -0.32
CA ALA A 365 4.61 14.52 -0.85
C ALA A 365 4.03 15.73 -0.14
N PHE A 366 4.21 15.86 1.18
CA PHE A 366 3.83 17.05 1.93
C PHE A 366 4.73 18.24 1.57
N LEU A 367 6.06 18.04 1.51
CA LEU A 367 7.03 19.05 1.09
C LEU A 367 6.72 19.59 -0.31
N THR A 368 6.30 18.71 -1.23
CA THR A 368 6.00 19.07 -2.62
C THR A 368 4.51 19.25 -2.93
N SER A 369 3.62 19.16 -1.93
CA SER A 369 2.16 19.23 -2.10
C SER A 369 1.65 20.50 -2.78
N SER A 370 2.46 21.56 -2.77
CA SER A 370 2.14 22.89 -3.29
C SER A 370 3.00 23.29 -4.50
N ILE A 371 3.70 22.34 -5.16
CA ILE A 371 4.48 22.62 -6.38
C ILE A 371 3.60 23.15 -7.53
N HIS A 372 2.32 22.77 -7.52
CA HIS A 372 1.33 23.25 -8.48
C HIS A 372 0.69 24.56 -8.05
N LEU A 373 1.25 25.34 -7.13
CA LEU A 373 0.70 26.65 -6.81
C LEU A 373 1.04 27.66 -7.94
N MET A 374 0.10 27.90 -8.86
CA MET A 374 0.28 28.77 -10.04
C MET A 374 -0.68 29.96 -10.09
N THR A 375 -1.11 30.45 -8.92
CA THR A 375 -2.06 31.57 -8.78
C THR A 375 -1.69 32.77 -9.65
N ALA A 376 -0.41 33.14 -9.67
CA ALA A 376 0.06 34.28 -10.46
C ALA A 376 -0.17 34.10 -11.98
N VAL A 377 0.09 32.91 -12.50
CA VAL A 377 -0.10 32.59 -13.93
C VAL A 377 -1.59 32.52 -14.26
N PHE A 378 -2.40 31.93 -13.39
CA PHE A 378 -3.84 31.78 -13.56
C PHE A 378 -4.55 33.15 -13.61
N TYR A 379 -4.23 34.07 -12.70
CA TYR A 379 -4.76 35.44 -12.74
C TYR A 379 -4.29 36.22 -13.94
N THR A 380 -3.03 36.06 -14.35
CA THR A 380 -2.51 36.70 -15.55
C THR A 380 -3.30 36.23 -16.78
N TRP A 381 -3.60 34.93 -16.87
CA TRP A 381 -4.41 34.38 -17.94
C TRP A 381 -5.84 34.95 -17.96
N ALA A 382 -6.50 35.01 -16.80
CA ALA A 382 -7.83 35.61 -16.67
C ALA A 382 -7.82 37.11 -17.06
N ASN A 383 -6.79 37.84 -16.63
CA ASN A 383 -6.58 39.26 -16.96
C ASN A 383 -6.43 39.47 -18.47
N GLU A 384 -5.66 38.61 -19.13
CA GLU A 384 -5.43 38.66 -20.58
C GLU A 384 -6.66 38.32 -21.41
N VAL A 385 -7.43 37.31 -21.01
CA VAL A 385 -8.66 36.90 -21.70
C VAL A 385 -9.76 37.96 -21.55
N CYS A 386 -9.85 38.59 -20.37
CA CYS A 386 -10.84 39.63 -20.09
C CYS A 386 -10.37 41.05 -20.44
N ALA A 387 -9.17 41.23 -21.00
CA ALA A 387 -8.55 42.55 -21.20
C ALA A 387 -9.40 43.57 -21.98
N ARG A 388 -10.29 43.11 -22.87
CA ARG A 388 -11.12 43.96 -23.74
C ARG A 388 -12.34 44.59 -23.03
N ASP A 389 -12.65 44.20 -21.80
CA ASP A 389 -13.77 44.71 -21.01
C ASP A 389 -13.28 44.88 -19.56
N ASN A 390 -13.08 46.13 -19.12
CA ASN A 390 -12.42 46.43 -17.85
C ASN A 390 -13.25 45.96 -16.66
N GLU A 391 -14.57 46.14 -16.73
CA GLU A 391 -15.52 45.76 -15.69
C GLU A 391 -15.68 44.24 -15.61
N GLU A 392 -15.69 43.54 -16.75
CA GLU A 392 -15.64 42.08 -16.79
C GLU A 392 -14.37 41.56 -16.12
N ARG A 393 -13.21 42.13 -16.46
CA ARG A 393 -11.93 41.74 -15.87
C ARG A 393 -11.92 41.94 -14.36
N ALA A 394 -12.39 43.08 -13.87
CA ALA A 394 -12.47 43.36 -12.44
C ALA A 394 -13.38 42.36 -11.72
N LEU A 395 -14.56 42.07 -12.28
CA LEU A 395 -15.53 41.16 -11.66
C LEU A 395 -15.06 39.70 -11.69
N VAL A 396 -14.44 39.24 -12.78
CA VAL A 396 -13.89 37.87 -12.88
C VAL A 396 -12.77 37.68 -11.87
N ILE A 397 -11.82 38.61 -11.78
CA ILE A 397 -10.67 38.51 -10.86
C ILE A 397 -11.13 38.44 -9.39
N SER A 398 -12.05 39.31 -8.98
CA SER A 398 -12.54 39.28 -7.59
C SER A 398 -13.44 38.10 -7.30
N SER A 399 -14.26 37.66 -8.27
CA SER A 399 -15.12 36.49 -8.11
C SER A 399 -14.32 35.19 -7.99
N MET A 400 -13.20 35.05 -8.71
CA MET A 400 -12.33 33.88 -8.62
C MET A 400 -11.87 33.63 -7.19
N ASN A 401 -11.28 34.64 -6.54
CA ASN A 401 -10.81 34.52 -5.17
C ASN A 401 -11.98 34.43 -4.17
N GLY A 402 -12.95 35.34 -4.27
CA GLY A 402 -14.10 35.38 -3.34
C GLY A 402 -14.86 34.05 -3.30
N MET A 403 -15.12 33.44 -4.46
CA MET A 403 -15.78 32.13 -4.52
C MET A 403 -14.88 31.00 -4.01
N GLN A 404 -13.57 31.03 -4.26
CA GLN A 404 -12.66 30.03 -3.70
C GLN A 404 -12.68 30.05 -2.17
N TYR A 405 -12.66 31.23 -1.54
CA TYR A 405 -12.81 31.36 -0.09
C TYR A 405 -14.21 30.94 0.39
N ALA A 406 -15.27 31.23 -0.37
CA ALA A 406 -16.62 30.77 -0.04
C ALA A 406 -16.72 29.23 0.01
N PHE A 407 -16.09 28.52 -0.93
CA PHE A 407 -15.98 27.06 -0.88
C PHE A 407 -15.05 26.57 0.24
N ASN A 408 -13.95 27.30 0.48
CA ASN A 408 -13.01 26.99 1.56
C ASN A 408 -13.63 27.12 2.96
N ALA A 409 -14.72 27.87 3.11
CA ALA A 409 -15.41 28.04 4.39
C ALA A 409 -16.05 26.73 4.92
N TRP A 410 -16.40 25.79 4.03
CA TRP A 410 -17.14 24.59 4.40
C TRP A 410 -16.57 23.28 3.86
N ILE A 411 -15.90 23.27 2.70
CA ILE A 411 -15.32 22.05 2.12
C ILE A 411 -14.34 21.36 3.10
N PRO A 412 -13.35 22.06 3.70
CA PRO A 412 -12.39 21.44 4.63
C PRO A 412 -13.05 20.80 5.85
N ILE A 413 -14.17 21.36 6.33
CA ILE A 413 -14.94 20.81 7.45
C ILE A 413 -15.45 19.41 7.10
N VAL A 414 -15.83 19.19 5.83
CA VAL A 414 -16.39 17.92 5.35
C VAL A 414 -15.29 16.91 5.00
N ILE A 415 -14.23 17.34 4.33
CA ILE A 415 -13.22 16.43 3.77
C ILE A 415 -12.00 16.24 4.69
N PHE A 416 -11.68 17.20 5.55
CA PHE A 416 -10.58 17.14 6.53
C PHE A 416 -11.04 17.29 8.00
N PRO A 417 -12.09 16.59 8.48
CA PRO A 417 -12.39 16.57 9.91
C PRO A 417 -11.23 15.97 10.70
N GLN A 418 -10.93 16.59 11.85
CA GLN A 418 -9.81 16.20 12.73
C GLN A 418 -9.96 14.77 13.28
N THR A 419 -11.18 14.23 13.36
CA THR A 419 -11.44 12.83 13.74
C THR A 419 -10.85 11.81 12.77
N MET A 420 -10.51 12.22 11.53
CA MET A 420 -9.85 11.38 10.54
C MET A 420 -8.34 11.61 10.44
N ALA A 421 -7.80 12.51 11.25
CA ALA A 421 -6.35 12.71 11.32
C ALA A 421 -5.68 11.40 11.75
N PRO A 422 -4.45 11.12 11.27
CA PRO A 422 -3.66 11.93 10.33
C PRO A 422 -3.95 11.62 8.85
N THR A 423 -4.68 10.54 8.58
CA THR A 423 -4.81 9.97 7.23
C THR A 423 -5.81 10.70 6.33
N PHE A 424 -6.76 11.44 6.92
CA PHE A 424 -7.80 12.19 6.23
C PHE A 424 -8.37 11.45 5.00
N ARG A 425 -8.89 10.23 5.22
CA ARG A 425 -9.32 9.30 4.15
C ARG A 425 -10.33 9.87 3.14
N ARG A 426 -10.99 10.98 3.44
CA ARG A 426 -11.84 11.73 2.49
C ARG A 426 -11.12 12.94 1.88
N GLY A 427 -10.21 13.54 2.62
CA GLY A 427 -9.50 14.78 2.28
C GLY A 427 -8.53 14.60 1.14
N PHE A 428 -7.52 13.73 1.29
CA PHE A 428 -6.50 13.58 0.26
C PHE A 428 -7.01 12.99 -1.05
N PRO A 429 -7.93 12.00 -1.06
CA PRO A 429 -8.57 11.57 -2.30
C PRO A 429 -9.40 12.69 -2.96
N ALA A 430 -10.06 13.54 -2.17
CA ALA A 430 -10.80 14.69 -2.71
C ALA A 430 -9.87 15.75 -3.31
N THR A 431 -8.74 16.08 -2.66
CA THR A 431 -7.77 17.03 -3.23
C THR A 431 -7.12 16.50 -4.50
N PHE A 432 -6.80 15.21 -4.57
CA PHE A 432 -6.37 14.54 -5.81
C PHE A 432 -7.44 14.63 -6.91
N GLY A 433 -8.71 14.37 -6.58
CA GLY A 433 -9.83 14.56 -7.49
C GLY A 433 -9.97 16.01 -7.97
N PHE A 434 -9.75 16.99 -7.10
CA PHE A 434 -9.75 18.40 -7.45
C PHE A 434 -8.59 18.78 -8.38
N VAL A 435 -7.41 18.15 -8.28
CA VAL A 435 -6.32 18.34 -9.27
C VAL A 435 -6.80 17.90 -10.66
N ILE A 436 -7.41 16.71 -10.77
CA ILE A 436 -7.94 16.19 -12.04
C ILE A 436 -9.05 17.10 -12.59
N ALA A 437 -9.99 17.51 -11.73
CA ALA A 437 -11.07 18.41 -12.11
C ALA A 437 -10.53 19.79 -12.57
N ALA A 438 -9.49 20.31 -11.92
CA ALA A 438 -8.83 21.55 -12.33
C ALA A 438 -8.14 21.41 -13.70
N ILE A 439 -7.49 20.27 -13.98
CA ILE A 439 -6.90 19.97 -15.30
C ILE A 439 -7.99 20.01 -16.38
N ILE A 440 -9.11 19.34 -16.14
CA ILE A 440 -10.25 19.33 -17.08
C ILE A 440 -10.79 20.75 -17.29
N ALA A 441 -10.98 21.51 -16.20
CA ALA A 441 -11.47 22.89 -16.29
C ALA A 441 -10.52 23.79 -17.09
N VAL A 442 -9.20 23.68 -16.89
CA VAL A 442 -8.19 24.44 -17.64
C VAL A 442 -8.20 24.09 -19.13
N ILE A 443 -8.37 22.81 -19.48
CA ILE A 443 -8.52 22.37 -20.87
C ILE A 443 -9.80 22.97 -21.47
N ILE A 444 -10.93 22.92 -20.76
CA ILE A 444 -12.20 23.51 -21.22
C ILE A 444 -12.05 25.01 -21.45
N ILE A 445 -11.44 25.76 -20.52
CA ILE A 445 -11.16 27.18 -20.69
C ILE A 445 -10.34 27.41 -21.96
N ARG A 446 -9.29 26.62 -22.20
CA ARG A 446 -8.47 26.74 -23.42
C ARG A 446 -9.28 26.47 -24.68
N LEU A 447 -10.13 25.45 -24.70
CA LEU A 447 -11.01 25.15 -25.84
C LEU A 447 -11.99 26.29 -26.12
N LEU A 448 -12.57 26.89 -25.07
CA LEU A 448 -13.48 28.03 -25.20
C LEU A 448 -12.76 29.29 -25.71
N VAL A 449 -11.54 29.57 -25.22
CA VAL A 449 -10.69 30.65 -25.76
C VAL A 449 -10.38 30.40 -27.24
N LEU A 450 -9.98 29.19 -27.62
CA LEU A 450 -9.66 28.85 -29.01
C LEU A 450 -10.89 28.95 -29.92
N ARG A 451 -12.06 28.52 -29.44
CA ARG A 451 -13.34 28.67 -30.16
C ARG A 451 -13.68 30.14 -30.40
N GLU A 452 -13.51 31.00 -29.38
CA GLU A 452 -13.76 32.43 -29.51
C GLU A 452 -12.79 33.09 -30.51
N SER A 453 -11.50 32.73 -30.43
CA SER A 453 -10.48 33.20 -31.40
C SER A 453 -10.79 32.74 -32.82
N ARG A 454 -11.22 31.48 -33.01
CA ARG A 454 -11.59 30.93 -34.32
C ARG A 454 -12.84 31.60 -34.89
N ASN A 455 -13.85 31.87 -34.06
CA ASN A 455 -15.05 32.58 -34.50
C ASN A 455 -14.74 34.02 -34.92
N LYS A 456 -13.78 34.68 -34.25
CA LYS A 456 -13.29 36.02 -34.62
C LYS A 456 -12.48 36.01 -35.92
N LEU A 457 -11.65 34.98 -36.13
CA LEU A 457 -10.93 34.78 -37.39
C LEU A 457 -11.87 34.41 -38.55
N LYS A 458 -12.98 33.70 -38.29
CA LYS A 458 -14.02 33.47 -39.29
C LYS A 458 -14.80 34.74 -39.67
N SER A 459 -14.81 35.76 -38.81
CA SER A 459 -15.43 37.06 -39.09
C SER A 459 -14.46 38.11 -39.65
N ALA A 460 -13.16 37.79 -39.73
CA ALA A 460 -12.14 38.68 -40.26
C ALA A 460 -11.28 37.89 -41.26
N ASP A 461 -11.50 38.09 -42.56
CA ASP A 461 -10.70 37.50 -43.65
C ASP A 461 -9.21 37.77 -43.43
N TYR A 462 -8.49 36.81 -42.86
CA TYR A 462 -7.03 36.79 -42.86
C TYR A 462 -6.51 35.35 -42.77
N SER A 463 -5.78 34.95 -43.81
CA SER A 463 -4.94 33.77 -43.90
C SER A 463 -3.62 33.99 -43.14
N GLY A 464 -3.29 33.12 -42.18
CA GLY A 464 -2.00 33.12 -41.49
C GLY A 464 -1.75 31.83 -40.72
N GLU A 465 -0.63 31.17 -41.00
CA GLU A 465 -0.23 29.80 -40.60
C GLU A 465 0.38 29.66 -39.19
N ASP A 466 0.26 30.65 -38.29
CA ASP A 466 1.03 30.66 -37.03
C ASP A 466 0.43 29.87 -35.85
N GLY A 467 -0.44 28.88 -36.09
CA GLY A 467 -1.21 28.21 -35.04
C GLY A 467 -0.60 26.94 -34.41
N ILE A 468 0.48 26.37 -34.97
CA ILE A 468 0.82 24.95 -34.74
C ILE A 468 2.14 24.72 -33.95
N VAL A 469 2.89 25.76 -33.59
CA VAL A 469 4.26 25.60 -33.04
C VAL A 469 4.31 25.44 -31.49
N GLU A 470 3.24 25.72 -30.75
CA GLU A 470 3.31 25.83 -29.26
C GLU A 470 3.10 24.52 -28.47
N LEU A 471 2.78 23.38 -29.10
CA LEU A 471 2.47 22.14 -28.36
C LEU A 471 3.71 21.34 -27.89
N ILE A 472 4.85 21.52 -28.56
CA ILE A 472 6.01 20.61 -28.46
C ILE A 472 6.80 20.75 -27.14
N PRO A 473 7.07 21.97 -26.59
CA PRO A 473 7.88 22.10 -25.39
C PRO A 473 7.21 21.52 -24.14
N GLY A 474 5.90 21.71 -23.98
CA GLY A 474 5.13 21.19 -22.84
C GLY A 474 5.06 19.66 -22.82
N LEU A 475 4.95 19.03 -23.99
CA LEU A 475 5.02 17.57 -24.12
C LEU A 475 6.41 17.00 -23.83
N VAL A 476 7.48 17.72 -24.20
CA VAL A 476 8.86 17.30 -23.94
C VAL A 476 9.18 17.37 -22.44
N ILE A 477 8.68 18.39 -21.73
CA ILE A 477 8.83 18.51 -20.27
C ILE A 477 8.04 17.42 -19.54
N ALA A 478 6.80 17.12 -19.98
CA ALA A 478 6.02 16.01 -19.42
C ALA A 478 6.68 14.64 -19.66
N ALA A 479 7.28 14.42 -20.83
CA ALA A 479 8.02 13.21 -21.15
C ALA A 479 9.33 13.08 -20.37
N HIS A 480 10.05 14.19 -20.14
CA HIS A 480 11.24 14.20 -19.28
C HIS A 480 10.87 13.95 -17.82
N ALA A 481 9.80 14.56 -17.31
CA ALA A 481 9.31 14.32 -15.96
C ALA A 481 8.91 12.84 -15.77
N ALA A 482 8.18 12.25 -16.73
CA ALA A 482 7.84 10.84 -16.71
C ALA A 482 9.07 9.92 -16.75
N HIS A 483 10.13 10.30 -17.49
CA HIS A 483 11.39 9.56 -17.54
C HIS A 483 12.17 9.67 -16.22
N THR A 484 12.25 10.87 -15.63
CA THR A 484 12.89 11.09 -14.32
C THR A 484 12.11 10.39 -13.20
N ILE A 485 10.78 10.31 -13.29
CA ILE A 485 9.93 9.52 -12.37
C ILE A 485 10.19 8.03 -12.55
N ALA A 486 10.29 7.51 -13.78
CA ALA A 486 10.62 6.10 -14.01
C ALA A 486 11.99 5.72 -13.44
N VAL A 487 12.98 6.62 -13.52
CA VAL A 487 14.33 6.44 -12.97
C VAL A 487 14.36 6.58 -11.44
N ALA A 488 13.58 7.50 -10.87
CA ALA A 488 13.48 7.68 -9.41
C ALA A 488 12.61 6.60 -8.72
N VAL A 489 11.66 6.01 -9.43
CA VAL A 489 10.82 4.90 -8.96
C VAL A 489 11.53 3.56 -9.16
N SER A 490 12.38 3.40 -10.19
CA SER A 490 13.24 2.22 -10.32
C SER A 490 14.30 2.10 -9.22
N THR A 491 14.50 3.15 -8.42
CA THR A 491 15.31 3.11 -7.19
C THR A 491 14.50 2.82 -5.92
N SER A 492 13.17 2.65 -6.01
CA SER A 492 12.32 2.20 -4.90
C SER A 492 11.83 0.77 -5.18
N ARG A 493 12.03 -0.19 -4.26
CA ARG A 493 11.74 -1.62 -4.49
C ARG A 493 10.24 -1.99 -4.37
N SER A 494 9.32 -1.07 -4.65
CA SER A 494 7.87 -1.28 -4.45
C SER A 494 7.10 -1.47 -5.77
N TYR A 495 6.55 -2.67 -5.98
CA TYR A 495 5.70 -3.02 -7.13
C TYR A 495 4.45 -2.13 -7.26
N THR A 496 3.89 -1.64 -6.15
CA THR A 496 2.72 -0.75 -6.14
C THR A 496 3.04 0.66 -6.63
N ALA A 497 4.23 1.17 -6.29
CA ALA A 497 4.75 2.43 -6.84
C ALA A 497 5.02 2.31 -8.34
N PHE A 498 5.46 1.13 -8.78
CA PHE A 498 5.63 0.79 -10.20
C PHE A 498 4.29 0.73 -10.94
N VAL A 499 3.24 0.10 -10.40
CA VAL A 499 1.89 0.02 -11.00
C VAL A 499 1.23 1.40 -11.08
N ALA A 500 1.36 2.23 -10.05
CA ALA A 500 0.87 3.61 -10.07
C ALA A 500 1.63 4.47 -11.10
N ALA A 501 2.95 4.30 -11.22
CA ALA A 501 3.77 4.98 -12.21
C ALA A 501 3.49 4.52 -13.65
N THR A 502 3.25 3.23 -13.87
CA THR A 502 2.84 2.67 -15.17
C THR A 502 1.42 3.10 -15.53
N THR A 503 0.48 3.12 -14.59
CA THR A 503 -0.88 3.65 -14.81
C THR A 503 -0.87 5.14 -15.11
N ALA A 504 -0.02 5.92 -14.43
CA ALA A 504 0.18 7.34 -14.72
C ALA A 504 0.87 7.55 -16.08
N ALA A 505 1.84 6.70 -16.44
CA ALA A 505 2.51 6.72 -17.74
C ALA A 505 1.57 6.29 -18.88
N GLU A 506 0.70 5.30 -18.67
CA GLU A 506 -0.33 4.84 -19.60
C GLU A 506 -1.44 5.88 -19.75
N SER A 507 -1.90 6.49 -18.67
CA SER A 507 -2.86 7.60 -18.69
C SER A 507 -2.29 8.80 -19.44
N THR A 508 -1.02 9.12 -19.20
CA THR A 508 -0.28 10.17 -19.93
C THR A 508 -0.12 9.78 -21.41
N ALA A 509 0.18 8.53 -21.72
CA ALA A 509 0.31 8.03 -23.08
C ALA A 509 -1.04 7.98 -23.84
N LEU A 510 -2.14 7.70 -23.14
CA LEU A 510 -3.52 7.76 -23.65
C LEU A 510 -3.94 9.20 -23.92
N ILE A 511 -3.64 10.14 -23.02
CA ILE A 511 -3.90 11.58 -23.22
C ILE A 511 -3.05 12.12 -24.38
N VAL A 512 -1.79 11.69 -24.51
CA VAL A 512 -0.92 12.02 -25.65
C VAL A 512 -1.44 11.38 -26.95
N ALA A 513 -1.96 10.16 -26.89
CA ALA A 513 -2.56 9.47 -28.04
C ALA A 513 -3.89 10.13 -28.49
N GLU A 514 -4.72 10.58 -27.56
CA GLU A 514 -5.99 11.25 -27.85
C GLU A 514 -5.75 12.67 -28.40
N CYS A 515 -4.77 13.39 -27.86
CA CYS A 515 -4.28 14.64 -28.45
C CYS A 515 -3.67 14.45 -29.87
N ALA A 516 -3.06 13.29 -30.13
CA ALA A 516 -2.49 12.95 -31.44
C ALA A 516 -3.54 12.50 -32.47
N ARG A 517 -4.73 12.04 -32.05
CA ARG A 517 -5.85 11.72 -32.99
C ARG A 517 -6.35 12.95 -33.74
N TYR A 518 -6.16 14.15 -33.21
CA TYR A 518 -6.57 15.41 -33.83
C TYR A 518 -5.46 16.09 -34.67
N SER A 519 -4.30 15.45 -34.87
CA SER A 519 -3.21 15.99 -35.68
C SER A 519 -2.25 14.91 -36.20
N ILE A 520 -2.09 14.79 -37.52
CA ILE A 520 -1.13 13.88 -38.18
C ILE A 520 -0.34 14.70 -39.24
N PRO A 521 0.97 14.43 -39.52
CA PRO A 521 1.80 13.27 -39.15
C PRO A 521 3.18 13.59 -38.55
N LYS A 522 3.52 13.01 -37.37
CA LYS A 522 4.85 12.39 -37.12
C LYS A 522 4.73 11.20 -36.15
N ALA A 523 3.96 10.18 -36.55
CA ALA A 523 3.78 8.91 -35.84
C ALA A 523 5.11 8.24 -35.40
N ARG A 524 6.21 8.45 -36.14
CA ARG A 524 7.54 7.88 -35.84
C ARG A 524 8.17 8.36 -34.53
N LYS A 525 7.94 9.61 -34.09
CA LYS A 525 8.52 10.12 -32.82
C LYS A 525 7.74 9.64 -31.60
N ILE A 526 6.41 9.53 -31.74
CA ILE A 526 5.53 8.98 -30.70
C ILE A 526 5.78 7.48 -30.53
N GLN A 527 5.95 6.74 -31.62
CA GLN A 527 6.31 5.32 -31.56
C GLN A 527 7.68 5.09 -30.91
N ARG A 528 8.66 5.98 -31.16
CA ARG A 528 9.97 5.90 -30.48
C ARG A 528 9.86 6.14 -28.98
N ALA A 529 9.04 7.10 -28.54
CA ALA A 529 8.80 7.36 -27.12
C ALA A 529 8.08 6.19 -26.42
N LYS A 530 7.03 5.63 -27.05
CA LYS A 530 6.36 4.42 -26.59
C LYS A 530 7.32 3.24 -26.46
N ASN A 531 8.15 3.01 -27.49
CA ASN A 531 9.14 1.93 -27.50
C ASN A 531 10.29 2.16 -26.50
N ALA A 532 10.55 3.40 -26.07
CA ALA A 532 11.57 3.70 -25.05
C ALA A 532 11.03 3.47 -23.64
N ILE A 533 9.80 3.91 -23.36
CA ILE A 533 9.12 3.66 -22.07
C ILE A 533 8.91 2.16 -21.87
N ARG A 534 8.43 1.46 -22.91
CA ARG A 534 8.28 0.01 -22.89
C ARG A 534 9.61 -0.70 -22.60
N ARG A 535 10.71 -0.30 -23.27
CA ARG A 535 12.03 -0.89 -23.03
C ARG A 535 12.58 -0.62 -21.63
N ALA A 536 12.31 0.56 -21.07
CA ALA A 536 12.70 0.88 -19.70
C ALA A 536 11.92 0.03 -18.68
N ALA A 537 10.61 -0.17 -18.90
CA ALA A 537 9.79 -1.05 -18.09
C ALA A 537 10.25 -2.52 -18.20
N GLU A 538 10.49 -3.01 -19.42
CA GLU A 538 11.03 -4.36 -19.67
C GLU A 538 12.39 -4.55 -18.97
N SER A 539 13.27 -3.55 -19.02
CA SER A 539 14.58 -3.60 -18.37
C SER A 539 14.51 -3.62 -16.84
N ALA A 540 13.56 -2.89 -16.23
CA ALA A 540 13.38 -2.87 -14.79
C ALA A 540 12.80 -4.19 -14.26
N VAL A 541 11.83 -4.77 -14.98
CA VAL A 541 11.29 -6.10 -14.68
C VAL A 541 12.39 -7.16 -14.78
N ALA A 542 13.23 -7.08 -15.82
CA ALA A 542 14.36 -8.00 -15.98
C ALA A 542 15.39 -7.88 -14.83
N ALA A 543 15.65 -6.67 -14.33
CA ALA A 543 16.57 -6.47 -13.21
C ALA A 543 16.02 -7.06 -11.90
N TYR A 544 14.75 -6.81 -11.58
CA TYR A 544 14.12 -7.39 -10.39
C TYR A 544 14.04 -8.92 -10.47
N ALA A 545 13.69 -9.47 -11.63
CA ALA A 545 13.66 -10.91 -11.84
C ALA A 545 15.04 -11.54 -11.61
N ALA A 546 16.13 -10.89 -12.05
CA ALA A 546 17.49 -11.35 -11.81
C ALA A 546 17.87 -11.32 -10.33
N GLU A 547 17.49 -10.28 -9.59
CA GLU A 547 17.72 -10.20 -8.12
C GLU A 547 16.96 -11.30 -7.37
N PHE A 548 15.71 -11.58 -7.78
CA PHE A 548 14.92 -12.67 -7.20
C PHE A 548 15.56 -14.04 -7.50
N ASP A 549 16.02 -14.27 -8.72
CA ASP A 549 16.72 -15.51 -9.09
C ASP A 549 17.98 -15.73 -8.25
N GLU A 550 18.81 -14.69 -8.09
CA GLU A 550 20.02 -14.74 -7.27
C GLU A 550 19.69 -15.07 -5.80
N MET A 551 18.60 -14.50 -5.27
CA MET A 551 18.11 -14.84 -3.93
C MET A 551 17.70 -16.31 -3.82
N VAL A 552 16.94 -16.84 -4.79
CA VAL A 552 16.51 -18.25 -4.77
C VAL A 552 17.71 -19.19 -4.82
N GLU A 553 18.65 -18.97 -5.74
CA GLU A 553 19.84 -19.81 -5.88
C GLU A 553 20.72 -19.78 -4.62
N ARG A 554 20.94 -18.60 -4.04
CA ARG A 554 21.67 -18.44 -2.79
C ARG A 554 21.00 -19.15 -1.62
N LEU A 555 19.68 -19.03 -1.49
CA LEU A 555 18.93 -19.73 -0.43
C LEU A 555 18.99 -21.24 -0.61
N MET A 556 18.90 -21.73 -1.85
CA MET A 556 19.03 -23.16 -2.12
C MET A 556 20.41 -23.70 -1.76
N GLU A 557 21.48 -22.95 -2.07
CA GLU A 557 22.84 -23.32 -1.69
C GLU A 557 23.02 -23.34 -0.17
N GLU A 558 22.60 -22.27 0.51
CA GLU A 558 22.71 -22.12 1.97
C GLU A 558 21.96 -23.21 2.73
N TRP A 559 20.75 -23.56 2.29
CA TRP A 559 19.89 -24.51 2.97
C TRP A 559 20.00 -25.93 2.41
N HIS A 560 20.97 -26.20 1.53
CA HIS A 560 21.18 -27.52 0.92
C HIS A 560 19.88 -28.08 0.29
N VAL A 561 19.32 -27.32 -0.65
CA VAL A 561 18.15 -27.69 -1.45
C VAL A 561 18.59 -27.96 -2.88
N PRO A 562 18.58 -29.23 -3.35
CA PRO A 562 19.05 -29.56 -4.69
C PRO A 562 18.22 -28.94 -5.81
N GLY A 563 16.89 -28.92 -5.67
CA GLY A 563 15.94 -28.49 -6.68
C GLY A 563 14.69 -27.87 -6.08
N LEU A 564 14.17 -26.85 -6.78
CA LEU A 564 12.98 -26.11 -6.39
C LEU A 564 12.17 -25.72 -7.62
N SER A 565 10.85 -25.73 -7.49
CA SER A 565 9.92 -25.15 -8.48
C SER A 565 8.93 -24.24 -7.79
N ILE A 566 8.64 -23.10 -8.42
CA ILE A 566 7.72 -22.09 -7.93
C ILE A 566 6.73 -21.70 -9.03
N ALA A 567 5.46 -21.56 -8.68
CA ALA A 567 4.42 -21.03 -9.55
C ALA A 567 3.61 -19.96 -8.82
N VAL A 568 3.34 -18.84 -9.51
CA VAL A 568 2.59 -17.70 -8.98
C VAL A 568 1.34 -17.48 -9.83
N VAL A 569 0.22 -17.30 -9.14
CA VAL A 569 -1.07 -16.93 -9.72
C VAL A 569 -1.28 -15.43 -9.48
N GLN A 570 -1.59 -14.67 -10.54
CA GLN A 570 -2.05 -13.28 -10.43
C GLN A 570 -3.20 -13.03 -11.40
N GLY A 571 -4.40 -12.84 -10.86
CA GLY A 571 -5.62 -12.76 -11.66
C GLY A 571 -5.82 -14.08 -12.44
N ASP A 572 -5.83 -14.01 -13.77
CA ASP A 572 -6.01 -15.19 -14.63
C ASP A 572 -4.68 -15.82 -15.08
N GLN A 573 -3.56 -15.12 -14.84
CA GLN A 573 -2.22 -15.55 -15.27
C GLN A 573 -1.58 -16.48 -14.25
N ILE A 574 -0.84 -17.46 -14.76
CA ILE A 574 0.03 -18.34 -13.99
C ILE A 574 1.41 -18.26 -14.62
N ASP A 575 2.42 -17.94 -13.82
CA ASP A 575 3.82 -17.99 -14.24
C ASP A 575 4.58 -18.97 -13.34
N ALA A 576 5.54 -19.70 -13.91
CA ALA A 576 6.26 -20.75 -13.20
C ALA A 576 7.74 -20.77 -13.56
N LYS A 577 8.57 -21.12 -12.58
CA LYS A 577 10.01 -21.23 -12.74
C LYS A 577 10.58 -22.37 -11.91
N ALA A 578 11.71 -22.91 -12.33
CA ALA A 578 12.39 -24.02 -11.69
C ALA A 578 13.90 -23.75 -11.59
N TYR A 579 14.50 -24.27 -10.53
CA TYR A 579 15.88 -24.03 -10.13
C TYR A 579 16.53 -25.36 -9.71
N GLY A 580 17.84 -25.47 -9.90
CA GLY A 580 18.61 -26.63 -9.45
C GLY A 580 18.29 -27.93 -10.20
N PHE A 581 18.18 -29.04 -9.46
CA PHE A 581 18.16 -30.40 -9.97
C PHE A 581 16.97 -31.20 -9.45
N ALA A 582 16.21 -31.80 -10.38
CA ALA A 582 15.20 -32.80 -10.05
C ALA A 582 15.88 -34.07 -9.50
N LYS A 583 17.00 -34.49 -10.11
CA LYS A 583 17.89 -35.53 -9.58
C LYS A 583 19.33 -35.00 -9.56
N PHE A 584 19.88 -34.81 -8.37
CA PHE A 584 21.21 -34.24 -8.18
C PHE A 584 22.32 -35.26 -8.48
N PRO A 585 23.39 -34.87 -9.20
CA PRO A 585 23.62 -33.62 -9.92
C PRO A 585 23.24 -33.70 -11.42
N ASP A 586 22.61 -34.78 -11.86
CA ASP A 586 22.56 -35.18 -13.27
C ASP A 586 21.37 -34.60 -14.06
N GLU A 587 20.23 -34.35 -13.40
CA GLU A 587 18.97 -33.99 -14.05
C GLU A 587 18.42 -32.66 -13.52
N LYS A 588 18.33 -31.65 -14.39
CA LYS A 588 17.88 -30.30 -14.03
C LYS A 588 16.39 -30.25 -13.74
N CYS A 589 16.01 -29.45 -12.75
CA CYS A 589 14.60 -29.17 -12.48
C CYS A 589 13.98 -28.35 -13.63
N THR A 590 12.72 -28.63 -13.97
CA THR A 590 11.92 -27.88 -14.96
C THR A 590 10.58 -27.48 -14.35
N THR A 591 9.84 -26.60 -15.03
CA THR A 591 8.48 -26.19 -14.58
C THR A 591 7.48 -27.34 -14.59
N GLU A 592 7.79 -28.43 -15.29
CA GLU A 592 7.00 -29.66 -15.35
C GLU A 592 7.52 -30.74 -14.39
N THR A 593 8.58 -30.45 -13.61
CA THR A 593 9.09 -31.42 -12.62
C THR A 593 8.01 -31.72 -11.59
N ILE A 594 7.77 -33.01 -11.38
CA ILE A 594 6.78 -33.52 -10.43
C ILE A 594 7.42 -33.66 -9.06
N PHE A 595 6.78 -33.07 -8.05
CA PHE A 595 7.14 -33.14 -6.65
C PHE A 595 6.01 -33.75 -5.83
N ASP A 596 6.35 -34.32 -4.68
CA ASP A 596 5.36 -34.73 -3.67
C ASP A 596 4.89 -33.51 -2.87
N LEU A 597 3.60 -33.21 -2.92
CA LEU A 597 3.00 -32.10 -2.18
C LEU A 597 2.77 -32.38 -0.70
N ALA A 598 2.91 -33.64 -0.27
CA ALA A 598 2.60 -34.07 1.07
C ALA A 598 1.21 -33.55 1.49
N SER A 599 1.12 -32.95 2.68
CA SER A 599 -0.15 -32.53 3.29
C SER A 599 -0.90 -31.40 2.57
N VAL A 600 -0.30 -30.68 1.60
CA VAL A 600 -1.06 -29.73 0.77
C VAL A 600 -2.21 -30.43 0.03
N SER A 601 -2.06 -31.74 -0.23
CA SER A 601 -3.07 -32.63 -0.81
C SER A 601 -4.43 -32.61 -0.09
N LYS A 602 -4.46 -32.31 1.21
CA LYS A 602 -5.69 -32.27 2.03
C LYS A 602 -6.75 -31.31 1.47
N CYS A 603 -6.31 -30.20 0.88
CA CYS A 603 -7.22 -29.25 0.23
C CYS A 603 -7.94 -29.89 -0.98
N THR A 604 -7.24 -30.70 -1.76
CA THR A 604 -7.82 -31.45 -2.89
C THR A 604 -8.85 -32.48 -2.38
N THR A 605 -8.58 -33.14 -1.26
CA THR A 605 -9.51 -34.09 -0.62
C THR A 605 -10.78 -33.44 -0.12
N ALA A 606 -10.67 -32.26 0.50
CA ALA A 606 -11.83 -31.47 0.91
C ALA A 606 -12.67 -31.06 -0.31
N ALA A 607 -12.03 -30.67 -1.42
CA ALA A 607 -12.70 -30.36 -2.68
C ALA A 607 -13.36 -31.59 -3.32
N ALA A 608 -12.74 -32.78 -3.24
CA ALA A 608 -13.36 -34.02 -3.71
C ALA A 608 -14.64 -34.35 -2.93
N ALA A 609 -14.60 -34.22 -1.61
CA ALA A 609 -15.77 -34.41 -0.75
C ALA A 609 -16.88 -33.38 -1.07
N SER A 610 -16.51 -32.12 -1.34
CA SER A 610 -17.48 -31.06 -1.65
C SER A 610 -18.25 -31.33 -2.95
N LEU A 611 -17.60 -31.95 -3.94
CA LEU A 611 -18.26 -32.35 -5.19
C LEU A 611 -19.34 -33.42 -4.98
N LEU A 612 -19.18 -34.32 -4.00
CA LEU A 612 -20.23 -35.27 -3.64
C LEU A 612 -21.34 -34.61 -2.80
N VAL A 613 -20.99 -33.64 -1.93
CA VAL A 613 -21.97 -32.88 -1.14
C VAL A 613 -22.94 -32.09 -2.03
N ASP A 614 -22.44 -31.54 -3.13
CA ASP A 614 -23.24 -30.76 -4.08
C ASP A 614 -23.99 -31.62 -5.11
N ASP A 615 -23.66 -32.91 -5.22
CA ASP A 615 -24.23 -33.80 -6.21
C ASP A 615 -25.53 -34.44 -5.70
N THR A 616 -26.64 -34.12 -6.38
CA THR A 616 -27.99 -34.57 -6.01
C THR A 616 -28.16 -36.09 -6.00
N ASN A 617 -27.24 -36.86 -6.59
CA ASN A 617 -27.25 -38.33 -6.53
C ASN A 617 -26.80 -38.87 -5.16
N TYR A 618 -26.16 -38.04 -4.32
CA TYR A 618 -25.70 -38.41 -2.98
C TYR A 618 -26.38 -37.53 -1.91
N PRO A 619 -27.72 -37.57 -1.78
CA PRO A 619 -28.46 -36.68 -0.88
C PRO A 619 -28.09 -36.86 0.60
N ASP A 620 -27.58 -38.03 0.98
CA ASP A 620 -27.11 -38.32 2.33
C ASP A 620 -25.69 -37.78 2.60
N MET A 621 -24.94 -37.37 1.57
CA MET A 621 -23.61 -36.79 1.71
C MET A 621 -23.73 -35.29 2.03
N GLN A 622 -23.71 -34.94 3.31
CA GLN A 622 -23.72 -33.55 3.78
C GLN A 622 -22.64 -33.33 4.85
N TRP A 623 -22.13 -32.11 5.02
CA TRP A 623 -21.05 -31.79 5.97
C TRP A 623 -21.30 -32.29 7.39
N GLN A 624 -22.54 -32.18 7.86
CA GLN A 624 -22.96 -32.58 9.21
C GLN A 624 -23.41 -34.05 9.31
N THR A 625 -23.28 -34.83 8.24
CA THR A 625 -23.66 -36.24 8.25
C THR A 625 -22.62 -37.04 9.04
N PRO A 626 -23.04 -37.84 10.03
CA PRO A 626 -22.14 -38.79 10.68
C PRO A 626 -21.57 -39.77 9.67
N VAL A 627 -20.25 -39.97 9.68
CA VAL A 627 -19.55 -40.79 8.68
C VAL A 627 -19.97 -42.26 8.77
N SER A 628 -20.38 -42.71 9.95
CA SER A 628 -21.01 -44.03 10.17
C SER A 628 -22.29 -44.25 9.38
N LYS A 629 -22.99 -43.21 8.91
CA LYS A 629 -24.14 -43.35 8.00
C LYS A 629 -23.73 -43.55 6.55
N LEU A 630 -22.56 -43.03 6.18
CA LEU A 630 -22.04 -43.09 4.81
C LEU A 630 -21.38 -44.45 4.54
N ILE A 631 -20.60 -44.95 5.51
CA ILE A 631 -19.84 -46.21 5.42
C ILE A 631 -20.02 -47.09 6.68
N PRO A 632 -21.26 -47.52 7.00
CA PRO A 632 -21.61 -48.16 8.28
C PRO A 632 -20.86 -49.47 8.59
N SER A 633 -20.41 -50.20 7.57
CA SER A 633 -19.68 -51.46 7.78
C SER A 633 -18.24 -51.26 8.22
N ASP A 634 -17.64 -50.11 7.91
CA ASP A 634 -16.20 -49.88 8.03
C ASP A 634 -15.86 -48.82 9.08
N PHE A 635 -16.65 -47.73 9.18
CA PHE A 635 -16.39 -46.64 10.13
C PHE A 635 -16.98 -46.93 11.52
N VAL A 636 -16.13 -47.43 12.40
CA VAL A 636 -16.45 -47.71 13.82
C VAL A 636 -15.33 -47.12 14.67
N LEU A 637 -15.71 -46.35 15.69
CA LEU A 637 -14.80 -45.73 16.65
C LEU A 637 -14.86 -46.49 18.00
N PRO A 638 -13.93 -46.28 18.93
CA PRO A 638 -13.84 -47.07 20.17
C PRO A 638 -15.11 -47.06 21.03
N THR A 639 -15.95 -46.03 20.89
CA THR A 639 -17.25 -45.95 21.55
C THR A 639 -18.37 -45.71 20.54
N GLN A 640 -19.57 -46.22 20.86
CA GLN A 640 -20.76 -45.97 20.05
C GLN A 640 -21.07 -44.47 19.95
N SER A 641 -20.90 -43.75 21.06
CA SER A 641 -21.09 -42.30 21.12
C SER A 641 -20.24 -41.54 20.10
N LEU A 642 -18.96 -41.89 19.96
CA LEU A 642 -18.09 -41.29 18.94
C LEU A 642 -18.54 -41.70 17.53
N THR A 643 -18.81 -42.99 17.33
CA THR A 643 -19.24 -43.56 16.04
C THR A 643 -20.46 -42.84 15.48
N ASP A 644 -21.44 -42.50 16.33
CA ASP A 644 -22.69 -41.88 15.91
C ASP A 644 -22.60 -40.36 15.68
N GLN A 645 -21.52 -39.72 16.13
CA GLN A 645 -21.42 -38.26 16.19
C GLN A 645 -20.36 -37.64 15.30
N VAL A 646 -19.27 -38.35 14.97
CA VAL A 646 -18.20 -37.82 14.11
C VAL A 646 -18.73 -37.61 12.69
N THR A 647 -18.71 -36.36 12.25
CA THR A 647 -19.19 -35.93 10.93
C THR A 647 -18.05 -35.76 9.93
N LEU A 648 -18.40 -35.65 8.64
CA LEU A 648 -17.45 -35.33 7.58
C LEU A 648 -16.74 -33.98 7.82
N GLU A 649 -17.47 -32.98 8.33
CA GLU A 649 -16.89 -31.68 8.71
C GLU A 649 -15.88 -31.82 9.85
N ASP A 650 -16.17 -32.68 10.84
CA ASP A 650 -15.26 -32.90 11.97
C ASP A 650 -13.91 -33.50 11.53
N ILE A 651 -13.97 -34.41 10.55
CA ILE A 651 -12.81 -35.07 9.93
C ILE A 651 -11.96 -34.08 9.14
N LEU A 652 -12.56 -33.32 8.23
CA LEU A 652 -11.86 -32.42 7.31
C LEU A 652 -11.36 -31.13 7.98
N SER A 653 -11.76 -30.88 9.23
CA SER A 653 -11.31 -29.71 10.00
C SER A 653 -10.57 -30.07 11.30
N HIS A 654 -9.99 -31.27 11.40
CA HIS A 654 -9.14 -31.69 12.52
C HIS A 654 -9.76 -31.51 13.91
N ARG A 655 -11.06 -31.77 14.06
CA ARG A 655 -11.78 -31.55 15.33
C ARG A 655 -12.51 -32.78 15.84
N SER A 656 -12.08 -33.95 15.40
CA SER A 656 -12.62 -35.25 15.80
C SER A 656 -12.10 -35.76 17.15
N GLY A 657 -11.04 -35.15 17.71
CA GLY A 657 -10.48 -35.54 19.02
C GLY A 657 -9.56 -36.77 18.99
N ILE A 658 -9.16 -37.22 17.79
CA ILE A 658 -8.16 -38.27 17.61
C ILE A 658 -6.78 -37.66 17.29
N PRO A 659 -5.70 -38.12 17.93
CA PRO A 659 -4.31 -37.80 17.55
C PRO A 659 -3.90 -38.28 16.15
N THR A 660 -2.61 -38.15 15.83
CA THR A 660 -2.04 -38.56 14.54
C THR A 660 -2.04 -40.07 14.38
N HIS A 661 -1.51 -40.83 15.35
CA HIS A 661 -1.34 -42.29 15.26
C HIS A 661 -0.52 -42.76 14.04
N ASP A 662 0.43 -41.95 13.58
CA ASP A 662 1.17 -42.21 12.35
C ASP A 662 2.07 -43.47 12.44
N GLU A 663 2.53 -43.83 13.63
CA GLU A 663 3.33 -45.04 13.93
C GLU A 663 2.49 -46.33 13.93
N SER A 664 1.16 -46.22 13.80
CA SER A 664 0.25 -47.37 13.72
C SER A 664 0.05 -47.92 12.31
N TYR A 665 0.47 -47.18 11.28
CA TYR A 665 0.20 -47.51 9.88
C TYR A 665 1.21 -48.52 9.36
N LEU A 666 0.74 -49.58 8.70
CA LEU A 666 1.59 -50.51 7.97
C LEU A 666 1.82 -50.00 6.55
N GLY A 667 3.07 -49.77 6.17
CA GLY A 667 3.46 -49.31 4.84
C GLY A 667 3.53 -50.45 3.83
N VAL A 668 3.88 -50.13 2.58
CA VAL A 668 3.98 -51.10 1.47
C VAL A 668 5.08 -52.16 1.66
N THR A 669 5.98 -51.98 2.62
CA THR A 669 7.00 -52.97 3.00
C THR A 669 6.47 -54.04 3.96
N ALA A 670 5.30 -53.83 4.56
CA ALA A 670 4.68 -54.79 5.46
C ALA A 670 4.17 -56.03 4.69
N ALA A 671 4.04 -57.15 5.41
CA ALA A 671 3.40 -58.35 4.87
C ALA A 671 1.93 -58.12 4.49
N HIS A 672 1.26 -57.22 5.21
CA HIS A 672 -0.11 -56.79 4.98
C HIS A 672 -0.17 -55.26 5.04
N PRO A 673 0.17 -54.56 3.95
CA PRO A 673 0.12 -53.10 3.89
C PRO A 673 -1.28 -52.57 4.15
N ASP A 674 -1.36 -51.39 4.76
CA ASP A 674 -2.62 -50.69 4.95
C ASP A 674 -3.07 -49.95 3.67
N ASP A 675 -4.36 -49.69 3.59
CA ASP A 675 -5.00 -48.80 2.63
C ASP A 675 -6.00 -47.90 3.37
N ALA A 676 -6.64 -46.97 2.66
CA ALA A 676 -7.64 -46.07 3.25
C ALA A 676 -8.74 -46.81 4.03
N ARG A 677 -9.14 -48.01 3.59
CA ARG A 677 -10.19 -48.82 4.21
C ARG A 677 -9.70 -49.55 5.45
N SER A 678 -8.52 -50.17 5.40
CA SER A 678 -7.95 -50.87 6.55
C SER A 678 -7.64 -49.90 7.69
N LEU A 679 -7.12 -48.71 7.37
CA LEU A 679 -6.95 -47.62 8.33
C LEU A 679 -8.28 -47.18 8.94
N THR A 680 -9.30 -46.93 8.10
CA THR A 680 -10.65 -46.58 8.57
C THR A 680 -11.19 -47.61 9.56
N ARG A 681 -10.98 -48.89 9.29
CA ARG A 681 -11.39 -49.97 10.19
C ARG A 681 -10.58 -50.00 11.47
N ASN A 682 -9.29 -49.64 11.42
CA ASN A 682 -8.41 -49.68 12.57
C ASN A 682 -8.76 -48.63 13.64
N LEU A 683 -9.48 -47.55 13.28
CA LEU A 683 -9.91 -46.50 14.21
C LEU A 683 -10.62 -47.02 15.47
N ARG A 684 -11.34 -48.16 15.38
CA ARG A 684 -11.98 -48.81 16.54
C ARG A 684 -11.00 -49.25 17.64
N ASN A 685 -9.72 -49.36 17.30
CA ASN A 685 -8.66 -49.81 18.19
C ASN A 685 -7.74 -48.66 18.63
N LEU A 686 -7.95 -47.44 18.14
CA LEU A 686 -7.10 -46.29 18.42
C LEU A 686 -7.74 -45.38 19.46
N PRO A 687 -7.03 -45.01 20.54
CA PRO A 687 -7.57 -44.15 21.59
C PRO A 687 -7.82 -42.71 21.09
N PHE A 688 -8.87 -42.07 21.60
CA PHE A 688 -9.11 -40.63 21.41
C PHE A 688 -8.64 -39.90 22.66
N SER A 689 -8.06 -38.70 22.50
CA SER A 689 -7.51 -37.94 23.64
C SER A 689 -8.22 -36.61 23.93
N ALA A 690 -9.12 -36.17 23.05
CA ALA A 690 -9.97 -35.02 23.31
C ALA A 690 -11.45 -35.30 23.01
N ALA A 691 -12.32 -34.49 23.63
CA ALA A 691 -13.73 -34.48 23.29
C ALA A 691 -13.94 -33.92 21.87
N LEU A 692 -15.04 -34.31 21.23
CA LEU A 692 -15.39 -33.81 19.90
C LEU A 692 -15.47 -32.27 19.91
N ARG A 693 -14.81 -31.66 18.91
CA ARG A 693 -14.90 -30.23 18.60
C ARG A 693 -14.30 -29.29 19.65
N THR A 694 -13.58 -29.81 20.66
CA THR A 694 -13.01 -28.96 21.73
C THR A 694 -11.59 -28.50 21.47
N LYS A 695 -10.82 -29.21 20.64
CA LYS A 695 -9.42 -28.92 20.33
C LYS A 695 -9.13 -29.28 18.88
N LEU A 696 -8.28 -28.48 18.22
CA LEU A 696 -7.69 -28.87 16.94
C LEU A 696 -6.63 -29.94 17.21
N GLN A 697 -6.81 -31.13 16.64
CA GLN A 697 -5.84 -32.22 16.67
C GLN A 697 -5.60 -32.71 15.25
N TYR A 698 -4.40 -32.43 14.75
CA TYR A 698 -4.01 -32.80 13.40
C TYR A 698 -4.00 -34.33 13.27
N SER A 699 -4.62 -34.85 12.23
CA SER A 699 -4.80 -36.30 12.06
C SER A 699 -4.84 -36.67 10.59
N ASN A 700 -3.83 -37.41 10.13
CA ASN A 700 -3.73 -37.88 8.75
C ASN A 700 -4.76 -38.96 8.46
N ILE A 701 -4.92 -39.94 9.37
CA ILE A 701 -5.85 -41.07 9.20
C ILE A 701 -7.28 -40.61 8.87
N MET A 702 -7.72 -39.50 9.45
CA MET A 702 -9.05 -38.93 9.20
C MET A 702 -9.21 -38.44 7.75
N PHE A 703 -8.17 -37.88 7.13
CA PHE A 703 -8.23 -37.56 5.71
C PHE A 703 -8.26 -38.81 4.83
N SER A 704 -7.55 -39.88 5.21
CA SER A 704 -7.66 -41.19 4.54
C SER A 704 -9.04 -41.82 4.67
N VAL A 705 -9.78 -41.58 5.76
CA VAL A 705 -11.20 -41.97 5.86
C VAL A 705 -12.03 -41.30 4.77
N THR A 706 -11.75 -40.02 4.47
CA THR A 706 -12.50 -39.29 3.43
C THR A 706 -12.27 -39.91 2.05
N THR A 707 -11.05 -40.37 1.76
CA THR A 707 -10.75 -41.17 0.56
C THR A 707 -11.66 -42.39 0.47
N HIS A 708 -11.74 -43.20 1.54
CA HIS A 708 -12.61 -44.39 1.57
C HIS A 708 -14.10 -44.06 1.44
N VAL A 709 -14.55 -42.92 2.00
CA VAL A 709 -15.93 -42.43 1.82
C VAL A 709 -16.20 -42.09 0.35
N VAL A 710 -15.30 -41.36 -0.30
CA VAL A 710 -15.44 -40.99 -1.72
C VAL A 710 -15.50 -42.23 -2.60
N GLU A 711 -14.59 -43.19 -2.40
CA GLU A 711 -14.55 -44.45 -3.15
C GLU A 711 -15.83 -45.28 -2.92
N SER A 712 -16.26 -45.41 -1.66
CA SER A 712 -17.44 -46.21 -1.31
C SER A 712 -18.74 -45.66 -1.87
N LEU A 713 -18.89 -44.32 -1.91
CA LEU A 713 -20.10 -43.67 -2.41
C LEU A 713 -20.11 -43.58 -3.94
N SER A 714 -18.99 -43.15 -4.55
CA SER A 714 -18.92 -42.95 -6.01
C SER A 714 -18.80 -44.27 -6.78
N GLY A 715 -18.24 -45.31 -6.17
CA GLY A 715 -17.89 -46.56 -6.85
C GLY A 715 -16.67 -46.45 -7.78
N GLU A 716 -16.01 -45.29 -7.82
CA GLU A 716 -14.76 -45.03 -8.54
C GLU A 716 -13.56 -45.16 -7.59
N ASP A 717 -12.40 -45.58 -8.10
CA ASP A 717 -11.16 -45.43 -7.34
C ASP A 717 -10.82 -43.94 -7.18
N TYR A 718 -10.18 -43.59 -6.06
CA TYR A 718 -9.98 -42.19 -5.70
C TYR A 718 -9.15 -41.41 -6.73
N THR A 719 -8.17 -42.06 -7.37
CA THR A 719 -7.34 -41.45 -8.42
C THR A 719 -8.19 -41.09 -9.64
N SER A 720 -9.03 -42.01 -10.11
CA SER A 720 -9.94 -41.77 -11.23
C SER A 720 -10.97 -40.68 -10.91
N PHE A 721 -11.48 -40.65 -9.67
CA PHE A 721 -12.42 -39.62 -9.23
C PHE A 721 -11.77 -38.22 -9.28
N LEU A 722 -10.58 -38.06 -8.69
CA LEU A 722 -9.86 -36.79 -8.73
C LEU A 722 -9.52 -36.36 -10.15
N ARG A 723 -9.06 -37.30 -10.99
CA ARG A 723 -8.72 -37.04 -12.38
C ARG A 723 -9.92 -36.53 -13.16
N SER A 724 -11.04 -37.24 -13.12
CA SER A 724 -12.22 -36.91 -13.92
C SER A 724 -12.97 -35.67 -13.41
N ARG A 725 -12.97 -35.44 -12.08
CA ARG A 725 -13.80 -34.41 -11.45
C ARG A 725 -13.05 -33.12 -11.12
N ILE A 726 -11.72 -33.16 -10.99
CA ILE A 726 -10.91 -31.99 -10.62
C ILE A 726 -9.78 -31.75 -11.62
N TRP A 727 -8.89 -32.72 -11.85
CA TRP A 727 -7.65 -32.47 -12.58
C TRP A 727 -7.86 -32.24 -14.09
N ASP A 728 -8.59 -33.12 -14.78
CA ASP A 728 -8.86 -32.95 -16.22
C ASP A 728 -9.68 -31.68 -16.50
N PRO A 729 -10.75 -31.34 -15.73
CA PRO A 729 -11.45 -30.06 -15.89
C PRO A 729 -10.58 -28.81 -15.69
N LEU A 730 -9.48 -28.93 -14.93
CA LEU A 730 -8.53 -27.85 -14.65
C LEU A 730 -7.25 -27.93 -15.48
N ASP A 731 -7.16 -28.86 -16.44
CA ASP A 731 -6.01 -29.06 -17.31
C ASP A 731 -4.73 -29.47 -16.54
N MET A 732 -4.88 -30.20 -15.43
CA MET A 732 -3.76 -30.64 -14.57
C MET A 732 -3.24 -32.02 -15.00
N HIS A 733 -2.52 -32.07 -16.13
CA HIS A 733 -2.11 -33.32 -16.78
C HIS A 733 -0.89 -33.99 -16.14
N ASN A 734 -0.06 -33.24 -15.43
CA ASN A 734 1.12 -33.72 -14.70
C ASN A 734 0.82 -33.88 -13.20
N THR A 735 -0.42 -34.27 -12.85
CA THR A 735 -0.86 -34.52 -11.48
C THR A 735 -1.31 -35.98 -11.29
N PHE A 736 -0.89 -36.57 -10.17
CA PHE A 736 -1.08 -37.98 -9.81
C PHE A 736 -1.39 -38.11 -8.32
N GLN A 737 -2.07 -39.18 -7.90
CA GLN A 737 -2.47 -39.39 -6.49
C GLN A 737 -1.40 -40.14 -5.67
N ASP A 738 -0.56 -40.92 -6.33
CA ASP A 738 0.43 -41.78 -5.69
C ASP A 738 1.53 -42.16 -6.71
N ARG A 739 2.68 -42.61 -6.22
CA ARG A 739 3.87 -42.92 -7.05
C ARG A 739 3.62 -43.97 -8.13
N PRO A 740 2.86 -45.06 -7.90
CA PRO A 740 2.55 -46.03 -8.95
C PRO A 740 1.73 -45.45 -10.11
N ASP A 741 1.06 -44.31 -9.90
CA ASP A 741 0.25 -43.65 -10.93
C ASP A 741 1.10 -42.75 -11.84
N VAL A 742 2.33 -42.41 -11.44
CA VAL A 742 3.25 -41.54 -12.19
C VAL A 742 3.72 -42.28 -13.44
N SER A 743 3.59 -41.64 -14.61
CA SER A 743 4.06 -42.23 -15.87
C SER A 743 5.58 -42.49 -15.82
N PRO A 744 6.08 -43.64 -16.31
CA PRO A 744 7.53 -43.90 -16.38
C PRO A 744 8.33 -42.87 -17.19
N SER A 745 7.67 -42.11 -18.06
CA SER A 745 8.28 -41.03 -18.84
C SER A 745 8.18 -39.66 -18.19
N ALA A 746 7.55 -39.56 -17.02
CA ALA A 746 7.33 -38.29 -16.33
C ALA A 746 8.61 -37.80 -15.65
N HIS A 747 8.74 -36.49 -15.55
CA HIS A 747 9.92 -35.84 -14.99
C HIS A 747 9.80 -35.71 -13.47
N GLU A 748 9.92 -36.82 -12.75
CA GLU A 748 9.78 -36.88 -11.29
C GLU A 748 11.08 -36.49 -10.56
N ALA A 749 10.97 -35.66 -9.52
CA ALA A 749 12.08 -35.30 -8.65
C ALA A 749 12.45 -36.43 -7.68
N GLN A 750 13.75 -36.60 -7.41
CA GLN A 750 14.26 -37.40 -6.31
C GLN A 750 14.31 -36.54 -5.04
N GLY A 751 13.82 -37.05 -3.91
CA GLY A 751 13.91 -36.38 -2.61
C GLY A 751 15.25 -36.63 -1.93
N TYR A 752 15.76 -35.63 -1.21
CA TYR A 752 17.06 -35.70 -0.54
C TYR A 752 17.03 -35.23 0.92
N ARG A 753 17.94 -35.77 1.72
CA ARG A 753 18.38 -35.18 2.98
C ARG A 753 19.82 -34.72 2.87
N TRP A 754 20.20 -33.76 3.71
CA TRP A 754 21.59 -33.33 3.84
C TRP A 754 22.25 -34.08 5.00
N ASP A 755 23.37 -34.73 4.72
CA ASP A 755 24.23 -35.34 5.73
C ASP A 755 25.31 -34.32 6.11
N GLU A 756 25.18 -33.73 7.30
CA GLU A 756 26.07 -32.68 7.80
C GLU A 756 27.50 -33.22 8.06
N ASP A 757 27.64 -34.48 8.46
CA ASP A 757 28.96 -35.08 8.76
C ASP A 757 29.72 -35.46 7.48
N ALA A 758 29.00 -35.97 6.48
CA ALA A 758 29.57 -36.34 5.18
C ALA A 758 29.53 -35.21 4.14
N GLU A 759 28.94 -34.07 4.48
CA GLU A 759 28.73 -32.89 3.61
C GLU A 759 28.17 -33.27 2.22
N LYS A 760 27.12 -34.12 2.19
CA LYS A 760 26.57 -34.63 0.92
C LYS A 760 25.05 -34.79 0.95
N TYR A 761 24.47 -34.73 -0.25
CA TYR A 761 23.07 -35.11 -0.46
C TYR A 761 22.90 -36.63 -0.42
N VAL A 762 22.02 -37.11 0.44
CA VAL A 762 21.63 -38.51 0.54
C VAL A 762 20.22 -38.67 -0.01
N PRO A 763 20.01 -39.48 -1.07
CA PRO A 763 18.67 -39.71 -1.60
C PRO A 763 17.81 -40.46 -0.59
N VAL A 764 16.58 -39.98 -0.39
CA VAL A 764 15.58 -40.62 0.46
C VAL A 764 14.73 -41.58 -0.38
N PRO A 765 14.43 -42.81 0.10
CA PRO A 765 13.59 -43.75 -0.63
C PRO A 765 12.22 -43.18 -1.01
N ILE A 766 11.79 -43.48 -2.24
CA ILE A 766 10.52 -43.04 -2.81
C ILE A 766 9.58 -44.25 -2.90
N LEU A 767 8.78 -44.52 -1.84
CA LEU A 767 7.78 -45.59 -1.78
C LEU A 767 6.33 -45.11 -2.01
N ALA A 768 5.47 -45.98 -2.53
CA ALA A 768 4.03 -45.74 -2.59
C ALA A 768 3.41 -45.72 -1.18
N SER A 769 2.33 -44.96 -1.00
CA SER A 769 1.63 -44.82 0.28
C SER A 769 0.10 -44.86 0.09
N PRO A 770 -0.48 -46.01 -0.30
CA PRO A 770 -1.92 -46.15 -0.46
C PRO A 770 -2.72 -45.81 0.81
N GLU A 771 -2.14 -46.04 1.98
CA GLU A 771 -2.66 -45.67 3.30
C GLU A 771 -2.70 -44.15 3.53
N GLY A 772 -1.77 -43.41 2.93
CA GLY A 772 -1.65 -41.95 3.05
C GLY A 772 -2.54 -41.16 2.09
N ARG A 773 -3.24 -41.84 1.16
CA ARG A 773 -4.08 -41.17 0.14
C ARG A 773 -5.15 -40.30 0.78
N GLY A 774 -5.25 -39.07 0.28
CA GLY A 774 -6.16 -38.04 0.78
C GLY A 774 -5.59 -37.19 1.92
N ALA A 775 -4.72 -37.76 2.76
CA ALA A 775 -3.92 -37.00 3.72
C ALA A 775 -2.67 -36.41 3.06
N GLY A 776 -2.12 -37.08 2.05
CA GLY A 776 -0.95 -36.67 1.28
C GLY A 776 -0.92 -37.27 -0.13
N CYS A 777 0.30 -37.45 -0.63
CA CYS A 777 0.65 -38.23 -1.83
C CYS A 777 0.25 -37.63 -3.19
N VAL A 778 -0.39 -36.46 -3.26
CA VAL A 778 -0.57 -35.80 -4.57
C VAL A 778 0.80 -35.40 -5.11
N LEU A 779 1.20 -36.02 -6.22
CA LEU A 779 2.41 -35.70 -6.95
C LEU A 779 2.06 -34.79 -8.12
N THR A 780 2.68 -33.62 -8.20
CA THR A 780 2.38 -32.66 -9.27
C THR A 780 3.52 -31.69 -9.55
N SER A 781 3.45 -30.99 -10.68
CA SER A 781 4.23 -29.77 -10.89
C SER A 781 3.61 -28.59 -10.14
N ALA A 782 4.44 -27.59 -9.79
CA ALA A 782 3.97 -26.35 -9.17
C ALA A 782 2.97 -25.61 -10.08
N GLY A 783 3.22 -25.63 -11.40
CA GLY A 783 2.37 -25.00 -12.41
C GLY A 783 0.96 -25.60 -12.48
N ASP A 784 0.84 -26.93 -12.45
CA ASP A 784 -0.47 -27.59 -12.46
C ASP A 784 -1.24 -27.33 -11.16
N TYR A 785 -0.59 -27.43 -10.01
CA TYR A 785 -1.30 -27.14 -8.75
C TYR A 785 -1.70 -25.66 -8.63
N ALA A 786 -0.96 -24.74 -9.24
CA ALA A 786 -1.35 -23.34 -9.35
C ALA A 786 -2.68 -23.16 -10.12
N LYS A 787 -3.04 -24.07 -11.04
CA LYS A 787 -4.36 -24.07 -11.71
C LYS A 787 -5.48 -24.36 -10.72
N PHE A 788 -5.27 -25.30 -9.79
CA PHE A 788 -6.19 -25.55 -8.67
C PHE A 788 -6.29 -24.37 -7.71
N VAL A 789 -5.16 -23.76 -7.34
CA VAL A 789 -5.15 -22.52 -6.52
C VAL A 789 -5.90 -21.38 -7.21
N ARG A 790 -5.72 -21.19 -8.53
CA ARG A 790 -6.49 -20.21 -9.31
C ARG A 790 -8.00 -20.51 -9.29
N CYS A 791 -8.39 -21.79 -9.37
CA CYS A 791 -9.80 -22.20 -9.24
C CYS A 791 -10.39 -21.73 -7.89
N LEU A 792 -9.68 -21.95 -6.78
CA LEU A 792 -10.09 -21.50 -5.44
C LEU A 792 -10.18 -19.97 -5.33
N ILE A 793 -9.18 -19.25 -5.85
CA ILE A 793 -9.15 -17.77 -5.86
C ILE A 793 -10.33 -17.21 -6.65
N LYS A 794 -10.57 -17.73 -7.85
CA LYS A 794 -11.57 -17.24 -8.79
C LYS A 794 -12.97 -17.77 -8.53
N ARG A 795 -13.11 -18.72 -7.59
CA ARG A 795 -14.35 -19.43 -7.31
C ARG A 795 -14.96 -20.05 -8.58
N ALA A 796 -14.10 -20.68 -9.37
CA ALA A 796 -14.45 -21.21 -10.68
C ALA A 796 -14.92 -22.68 -10.61
N ALA A 797 -15.54 -23.15 -11.69
CA ALA A 797 -15.77 -24.58 -11.92
C ALA A 797 -14.43 -25.35 -11.88
N PRO A 798 -14.42 -26.64 -11.49
CA PRO A 798 -15.57 -27.53 -11.32
C PRO A 798 -16.33 -27.41 -9.99
N LEU A 799 -15.83 -26.61 -9.04
CA LEU A 799 -16.47 -26.44 -7.74
C LEU A 799 -17.64 -25.42 -7.81
N SER A 800 -18.73 -25.70 -7.10
CA SER A 800 -19.86 -24.77 -6.99
C SER A 800 -19.52 -23.56 -6.09
N ALA A 801 -20.39 -22.55 -6.09
CA ALA A 801 -20.24 -21.40 -5.19
C ALA A 801 -20.34 -21.81 -3.72
N GLU A 802 -21.20 -22.78 -3.41
CA GLU A 802 -21.41 -23.37 -2.09
C GLU A 802 -20.18 -24.16 -1.63
N SER A 803 -19.60 -24.97 -2.52
CA SER A 803 -18.32 -25.66 -2.31
C SER A 803 -17.20 -24.67 -1.98
N HIS A 804 -17.00 -23.64 -2.81
CA HIS A 804 -15.98 -22.61 -2.56
C HIS A 804 -16.16 -21.92 -1.22
N LYS A 805 -17.41 -21.62 -0.84
CA LYS A 805 -17.72 -21.03 0.46
C LYS A 805 -17.36 -21.98 1.59
N ALA A 806 -17.74 -23.25 1.50
CA ALA A 806 -17.51 -24.24 2.55
C ALA A 806 -16.01 -24.49 2.79
N LEU A 807 -15.21 -24.58 1.73
CA LEU A 807 -13.77 -24.88 1.83
C LEU A 807 -12.97 -23.84 2.62
N VAL A 808 -13.38 -22.56 2.56
CA VAL A 808 -12.64 -21.45 3.19
C VAL A 808 -13.26 -20.96 4.49
N GLU A 809 -14.39 -21.53 4.90
CA GLU A 809 -15.10 -21.12 6.11
C GLU A 809 -14.45 -21.79 7.34
N PRO A 810 -14.02 -21.01 8.35
CA PRO A 810 -13.33 -21.58 9.52
C PRO A 810 -14.28 -22.47 10.34
N ARG A 811 -13.72 -23.52 10.94
CA ARG A 811 -14.44 -24.54 11.71
C ARG A 811 -13.90 -24.72 13.13
N ILE A 812 -12.63 -24.39 13.35
CA ILE A 812 -11.99 -24.45 14.65
C ILE A 812 -10.85 -23.42 14.73
N ILE A 813 -10.53 -22.99 15.95
CA ILE A 813 -9.40 -22.12 16.24
C ILE A 813 -8.18 -22.98 16.54
N GLU A 814 -7.04 -22.63 15.94
CA GLU A 814 -5.74 -23.14 16.36
C GLU A 814 -5.20 -22.20 17.45
N VAL A 815 -5.03 -22.73 18.66
CA VAL A 815 -4.42 -21.98 19.76
C VAL A 815 -2.92 -22.10 19.60
N SER A 816 -2.30 -21.11 18.96
CA SER A 816 -0.84 -21.00 18.88
C SER A 816 -0.29 -20.29 20.12
N ASP A 817 0.95 -20.62 20.51
CA ASP A 817 1.68 -19.83 21.49
C ASP A 817 1.87 -18.40 20.95
N PRO A 818 1.49 -17.35 21.70
CA PRO A 818 1.74 -15.96 21.30
C PRO A 818 3.21 -15.68 20.92
N ASP A 819 4.17 -16.41 21.51
CA ASP A 819 5.60 -16.26 21.23
C ASP A 819 6.03 -16.88 19.88
N ASP A 820 5.17 -17.68 19.23
CA ASP A 820 5.45 -18.31 17.93
C ASP A 820 4.88 -17.55 16.73
N LEU A 821 4.11 -16.48 16.98
CA LEU A 821 3.51 -15.64 15.94
C LEU A 821 4.57 -14.93 15.11
N ALA A 822 4.64 -15.28 13.83
CA ALA A 822 5.54 -14.61 12.90
C ALA A 822 5.10 -13.15 12.68
N PRO A 823 6.04 -12.19 12.51
CA PRO A 823 5.66 -10.80 12.37
C PRO A 823 4.76 -10.56 11.17
N GLY A 824 3.68 -9.81 11.37
CA GLY A 824 2.68 -9.53 10.34
C GLY A 824 1.48 -10.49 10.34
N TYR A 825 1.51 -11.61 11.08
CA TYR A 825 0.32 -12.44 11.31
C TYR A 825 -0.57 -11.85 12.42
N SER A 826 -1.82 -12.32 12.47
CA SER A 826 -2.73 -12.01 13.58
C SER A 826 -2.60 -13.02 14.71
N ASP A 827 -3.07 -12.66 15.90
CA ASP A 827 -2.95 -13.52 17.10
C ASP A 827 -3.83 -14.79 17.07
N VAL A 828 -4.56 -15.04 15.98
CA VAL A 828 -5.51 -16.15 15.86
C VAL A 828 -5.35 -16.82 14.49
N SER A 829 -4.84 -18.05 14.50
CA SER A 829 -4.91 -18.98 13.36
C SER A 829 -6.21 -19.79 13.42
N LEU A 830 -6.81 -20.04 12.27
CA LEU A 830 -8.05 -20.81 12.13
C LEU A 830 -7.84 -21.96 11.15
N TYR A 831 -8.63 -23.02 11.31
CA TYR A 831 -8.66 -24.13 10.34
C TYR A 831 -10.05 -24.27 9.73
N ALA A 832 -10.10 -24.37 8.40
CA ALA A 832 -11.29 -24.60 7.58
C ALA A 832 -11.35 -26.08 7.14
N LEU A 833 -11.75 -26.38 5.91
CA LEU A 833 -11.72 -27.74 5.37
C LEU A 833 -10.43 -27.96 4.58
N GLY A 834 -9.46 -28.66 5.18
CA GLY A 834 -8.16 -28.92 4.56
C GLY A 834 -7.29 -27.67 4.30
N LEU A 835 -7.57 -26.55 4.96
CA LEU A 835 -6.90 -25.27 4.78
C LEU A 835 -6.78 -24.50 6.10
N TYR A 836 -5.61 -23.92 6.35
CA TYR A 836 -5.45 -22.87 7.34
C TYR A 836 -6.00 -21.55 6.80
N ARG A 837 -6.56 -20.75 7.70
CA ARG A 837 -7.03 -19.39 7.45
C ARG A 837 -6.45 -18.46 8.51
N ASP A 838 -5.64 -17.50 8.07
CA ASP A 838 -5.03 -16.49 8.91
C ASP A 838 -5.28 -15.08 8.34
N SER A 839 -4.77 -14.07 9.03
CA SER A 839 -4.65 -12.70 8.56
C SER A 839 -3.18 -12.29 8.53
N TYR A 840 -2.61 -12.20 7.33
CA TYR A 840 -1.29 -11.63 7.13
C TYR A 840 -1.39 -10.17 6.69
N ARG A 841 -0.89 -9.27 7.54
CA ARG A 841 -0.91 -7.80 7.38
C ARG A 841 -2.30 -7.25 7.04
N GLY A 842 -3.31 -7.77 7.73
CA GLY A 842 -4.72 -7.39 7.55
C GLY A 842 -5.40 -7.96 6.30
N SER A 843 -4.73 -8.83 5.54
CA SER A 843 -5.31 -9.56 4.41
C SER A 843 -5.58 -11.01 4.79
N THR A 844 -6.75 -11.53 4.41
CA THR A 844 -7.07 -12.95 4.60
C THR A 844 -6.11 -13.82 3.79
N LEU A 845 -5.37 -14.66 4.49
CA LEU A 845 -4.44 -15.64 3.96
C LEU A 845 -5.06 -17.03 4.11
N MET A 846 -5.16 -17.74 2.99
CA MET A 846 -5.48 -19.16 2.97
C MET A 846 -4.19 -19.92 2.65
N MET A 847 -3.87 -20.97 3.41
CA MET A 847 -2.63 -21.70 3.19
C MET A 847 -2.68 -23.15 3.65
N HIS A 848 -1.74 -23.94 3.13
CA HIS A 848 -1.36 -25.22 3.71
C HIS A 848 0.11 -25.48 3.36
N ASP A 849 0.89 -25.97 4.32
CA ASP A 849 2.25 -26.44 4.07
C ASP A 849 2.27 -27.98 4.04
N GLY A 850 3.25 -28.54 3.35
CA GLY A 850 3.41 -29.99 3.17
C GLY A 850 4.82 -30.44 3.48
N ALA A 851 4.94 -31.53 4.22
CA ALA A 851 6.22 -32.17 4.49
C ALA A 851 6.10 -33.70 4.49
N VAL A 852 7.02 -34.33 3.76
CA VAL A 852 7.40 -35.73 3.88
C VAL A 852 8.93 -35.82 3.79
N PRO A 853 9.56 -36.91 4.21
CA PRO A 853 11.00 -37.09 4.03
C PRO A 853 11.44 -36.84 2.58
N GLY A 854 12.43 -35.97 2.40
CA GLY A 854 12.96 -35.58 1.10
C GLY A 854 12.16 -34.55 0.31
N PHE A 855 10.95 -34.14 0.73
CA PHE A 855 10.15 -33.14 0.01
C PHE A 855 9.46 -32.13 0.92
N LYS A 856 9.35 -30.88 0.46
CA LYS A 856 8.62 -29.82 1.15
C LYS A 856 7.83 -29.00 0.14
N ALA A 857 6.57 -28.72 0.45
CA ALA A 857 5.68 -27.92 -0.37
C ALA A 857 5.05 -26.81 0.46
N ALA A 858 4.74 -25.68 -0.18
CA ALA A 858 3.98 -24.60 0.42
C ALA A 858 2.96 -24.08 -0.60
N MET A 859 1.71 -23.94 -0.16
CA MET A 859 0.65 -23.32 -0.94
C MET A 859 0.00 -22.20 -0.13
N SER A 860 -0.14 -21.04 -0.73
CA SER A 860 -0.70 -19.86 -0.08
C SER A 860 -1.44 -18.99 -1.08
N PHE A 861 -2.57 -18.42 -0.70
CA PHE A 861 -3.29 -17.46 -1.54
C PHE A 861 -4.01 -16.39 -0.73
N LEU A 862 -4.12 -15.22 -1.35
CA LEU A 862 -4.76 -14.01 -0.83
C LEU A 862 -5.97 -13.72 -1.73
N PRO A 863 -7.18 -14.22 -1.41
CA PRO A 863 -8.35 -14.06 -2.27
C PRO A 863 -8.65 -12.60 -2.62
N GLY A 864 -8.49 -11.68 -1.66
CA GLY A 864 -8.73 -10.25 -1.86
C GLY A 864 -7.71 -9.55 -2.77
N LYS A 865 -6.62 -10.22 -3.14
CA LYS A 865 -5.60 -9.74 -4.08
C LYS A 865 -5.58 -10.50 -5.40
N GLU A 866 -6.47 -11.50 -5.55
CA GLU A 866 -6.45 -12.46 -6.64
C GLU A 866 -5.07 -13.07 -6.89
N TRP A 867 -4.34 -13.36 -5.80
CA TRP A 867 -2.95 -13.81 -5.84
C TRP A 867 -2.76 -15.12 -5.10
N GLY A 868 -1.86 -15.97 -5.58
CA GLY A 868 -1.42 -17.17 -4.87
C GLY A 868 -0.06 -17.66 -5.33
N VAL A 869 0.51 -18.57 -4.56
CA VAL A 869 1.82 -19.18 -4.83
C VAL A 869 1.82 -20.66 -4.43
N VAL A 870 2.51 -21.46 -5.24
CA VAL A 870 2.86 -22.86 -4.95
C VAL A 870 4.37 -22.99 -5.07
N ILE A 871 5.03 -23.50 -4.03
CA ILE A 871 6.49 -23.72 -4.00
C ILE A 871 6.75 -25.16 -3.60
N CYS A 872 7.55 -25.87 -4.38
CA CYS A 872 7.93 -27.26 -4.16
C CYS A 872 9.45 -27.40 -4.14
N ALA A 873 9.99 -28.15 -3.19
CA ALA A 873 11.42 -28.38 -3.02
C ALA A 873 11.69 -29.85 -2.69
N ASN A 874 12.78 -30.41 -3.22
CA ASN A 874 13.17 -31.81 -3.01
C ASN A 874 14.25 -32.00 -1.94
N SER A 875 14.08 -31.31 -0.81
CA SER A 875 14.94 -31.48 0.38
C SER A 875 14.17 -31.21 1.67
N ASN A 876 14.59 -31.84 2.78
CA ASN A 876 14.05 -31.58 4.11
C ASN A 876 14.15 -30.12 4.53
N SER A 877 15.26 -29.47 4.19
CA SER A 877 15.49 -28.04 4.46
C SER A 877 14.70 -27.12 3.53
N GLY A 878 14.06 -27.66 2.49
CA GLY A 878 13.22 -26.91 1.56
C GLY A 878 12.11 -26.11 2.23
N ARG A 879 11.66 -26.52 3.43
CA ARG A 879 10.67 -25.78 4.23
C ARG A 879 11.12 -24.35 4.51
N TYR A 880 12.39 -24.12 4.82
CA TYR A 880 12.90 -22.79 5.13
C TYR A 880 12.89 -21.89 3.89
N VAL A 881 13.39 -22.42 2.77
CA VAL A 881 13.40 -21.71 1.48
C VAL A 881 11.96 -21.39 1.03
N ASN A 882 11.06 -22.37 1.05
CA ASN A 882 9.65 -22.16 0.69
C ASN A 882 9.00 -21.08 1.56
N ASN A 883 9.25 -21.12 2.87
CA ASN A 883 8.69 -20.12 3.77
C ASN A 883 9.29 -18.73 3.54
N ILE A 884 10.60 -18.59 3.33
CA ILE A 884 11.20 -17.28 3.04
C ILE A 884 10.62 -16.71 1.75
N LEU A 885 10.61 -17.50 0.67
CA LEU A 885 10.13 -17.07 -0.64
C LEU A 885 8.64 -16.71 -0.63
N LYS A 886 7.78 -17.51 0.04
CA LYS A 886 6.34 -17.18 0.12
C LYS A 886 6.11 -15.85 0.83
N HIS A 887 6.84 -15.56 1.92
CA HIS A 887 6.67 -14.29 2.63
C HIS A 887 7.22 -13.10 1.84
N VAL A 888 8.36 -13.26 1.16
CA VAL A 888 8.88 -12.22 0.25
C VAL A 888 7.85 -11.88 -0.82
N LEU A 889 7.26 -12.88 -1.47
CA LEU A 889 6.25 -12.67 -2.52
C LEU A 889 4.92 -12.13 -1.97
N MET A 890 4.52 -12.53 -0.76
CA MET A 890 3.35 -11.96 -0.08
C MET A 890 3.58 -10.48 0.28
N ASP A 891 4.75 -10.13 0.81
CA ASP A 891 5.13 -8.75 1.10
C ASP A 891 5.14 -7.91 -0.20
N GLU A 892 5.58 -8.48 -1.33
CA GLU A 892 5.49 -7.82 -2.65
C GLU A 892 4.05 -7.52 -3.07
N VAL A 893 3.17 -8.54 -3.10
CA VAL A 893 1.79 -8.35 -3.59
C VAL A 893 0.94 -7.49 -2.66
N LEU A 894 1.28 -7.47 -1.37
CA LEU A 894 0.66 -6.58 -0.39
C LEU A 894 1.23 -5.16 -0.44
N GLY A 895 2.29 -4.93 -1.22
CA GLY A 895 2.91 -3.62 -1.36
C GLY A 895 3.62 -3.15 -0.10
N VAL A 896 4.14 -4.10 0.68
CA VAL A 896 4.86 -3.84 1.92
C VAL A 896 6.15 -3.11 1.60
N ARG A 897 6.40 -2.03 2.34
CA ARG A 897 7.60 -1.20 2.15
C ARG A 897 8.83 -1.95 2.60
N ASP A 898 9.94 -1.73 1.94
CA ASP A 898 11.23 -2.31 2.31
C ASP A 898 11.59 -2.09 3.78
N GLU A 899 11.27 -0.92 4.33
CA GLU A 899 11.51 -0.56 5.73
C GLU A 899 10.64 -1.37 6.72
N GLU A 900 9.49 -1.87 6.28
CA GLU A 900 8.56 -2.70 7.07
C GLU A 900 8.71 -4.20 6.77
N ARG A 901 9.51 -4.55 5.76
CA ARG A 901 9.76 -5.94 5.41
C ARG A 901 10.56 -6.58 6.51
N VAL A 902 10.07 -7.74 6.91
CA VAL A 902 10.75 -8.58 7.87
C VAL A 902 11.91 -9.23 7.12
N ASP A 903 13.07 -9.28 7.76
CA ASP A 903 14.16 -10.11 7.28
C ASP A 903 13.80 -11.58 7.55
N TRP A 904 13.05 -12.16 6.61
CA TRP A 904 12.55 -13.53 6.72
C TRP A 904 13.70 -14.54 6.76
N GLU A 905 14.83 -14.26 6.12
CA GLU A 905 16.03 -15.11 6.20
C GLU A 905 16.54 -15.16 7.63
N LYS A 906 16.71 -14.00 8.27
CA LYS A 906 17.12 -13.92 9.68
C LYS A 906 16.13 -14.64 10.59
N VAL A 907 14.83 -14.40 10.42
CA VAL A 907 13.79 -15.04 11.24
C VAL A 907 13.87 -16.56 11.14
N PHE A 908 13.98 -17.11 9.94
CA PHE A 908 14.04 -18.57 9.76
C PHE A 908 15.38 -19.17 10.18
N ARG A 909 16.49 -18.42 10.11
CA ARG A 909 17.77 -18.81 10.74
C ARG A 909 17.65 -18.89 12.26
N GLU A 910 17.05 -17.88 12.89
CA GLU A 910 16.82 -17.87 14.35
C GLU A 910 15.87 -18.99 14.78
N LYS A 911 14.79 -19.25 14.02
CA LYS A 911 13.89 -20.39 14.25
C LYS A 911 14.62 -21.73 14.15
N ARG A 912 15.50 -21.91 13.16
CA ARG A 912 16.33 -23.13 13.04
C ARG A 912 17.23 -23.30 14.27
N SER A 913 17.92 -22.23 14.69
CA SER A 913 18.79 -22.27 15.88
C SER A 913 18.03 -22.61 17.15
N LYS A 914 16.86 -21.99 17.38
CA LYS A 914 15.98 -22.27 18.52
C LYS A 914 15.54 -23.74 18.52
N TYR A 915 15.08 -24.23 17.37
CA TYR A 915 14.69 -25.64 17.19
C TYR A 915 15.83 -26.61 17.56
N LEU A 916 17.04 -26.37 17.07
CA LEU A 916 18.20 -27.22 17.36
C LEU A 916 18.58 -27.21 18.86
N GLU A 917 18.43 -26.05 19.52
CA GLU A 917 18.67 -25.94 20.96
C GLU A 917 17.60 -26.66 21.78
N GLU A 918 16.33 -26.51 21.41
CA GLU A 918 15.19 -27.19 22.06
C GLU A 918 15.25 -28.70 21.86
N ASP A 919 15.52 -29.17 20.65
CA ASP A 919 15.73 -30.59 20.35
C ASP A 919 16.87 -31.18 21.20
N LYS A 920 17.99 -30.45 21.33
CA LYS A 920 19.08 -30.88 22.21
C LYS A 920 18.63 -30.97 23.67
N LYS A 921 17.92 -29.96 24.19
CA LYS A 921 17.39 -29.97 25.57
C LYS A 921 16.41 -31.11 25.80
N GLU A 922 15.55 -31.38 24.82
CA GLU A 922 14.59 -32.48 24.84
C GLU A 922 15.30 -33.83 24.97
N LYS A 923 16.32 -34.07 24.13
CA LYS A 923 17.15 -35.28 24.15
C LYS A 923 17.96 -35.48 25.43
N GLU A 924 18.23 -34.40 26.16
CA GLU A 924 19.00 -34.37 27.41
C GLU A 924 18.12 -34.28 28.68
N LYS A 925 16.79 -34.37 28.57
CA LYS A 925 15.90 -34.31 29.74
C LYS A 925 16.30 -35.36 30.80
N PRO A 926 16.29 -35.00 32.11
CA PRO A 926 16.66 -35.91 33.19
C PRO A 926 15.86 -37.21 33.23
N GLU A 927 14.61 -37.19 32.75
CA GLU A 927 13.75 -38.37 32.69
C GLU A 927 14.21 -39.43 31.68
N TYR A 928 15.09 -39.09 30.75
CA TYR A 928 15.73 -40.03 29.81
C TYR A 928 17.11 -40.49 30.28
N SER A 929 17.53 -40.08 31.48
CA SER A 929 18.84 -40.41 32.07
C SER A 929 18.68 -41.40 33.21
N VAL A 930 19.68 -42.26 33.39
CA VAL A 930 19.74 -43.19 34.53
C VAL A 930 19.88 -42.37 35.82
N PRO A 931 18.99 -42.52 36.82
CA PRO A 931 19.08 -41.78 38.07
C PRO A 931 20.31 -42.21 38.89
N GLU A 932 20.76 -41.39 39.84
CA GLU A 932 21.94 -41.69 40.68
C GLU A 932 21.82 -42.99 41.48
N SER A 933 20.59 -43.41 41.82
CA SER A 933 20.30 -44.66 42.52
C SER A 933 19.20 -45.41 41.75
N PRO A 934 19.55 -46.16 40.69
CA PRO A 934 18.58 -46.88 39.89
C PRO A 934 18.13 -48.15 40.61
N GLU A 935 16.82 -48.37 40.66
CA GLU A 935 16.25 -49.64 41.13
C GLU A 935 16.48 -50.72 40.05
N PRO A 936 16.87 -51.94 40.41
CA PRO A 936 17.00 -53.01 39.43
C PRO A 936 15.62 -53.42 38.90
N LEU A 937 15.54 -53.79 37.62
CA LEU A 937 14.30 -54.33 37.02
C LEU A 937 13.81 -55.64 37.70
N GLY A 938 14.69 -56.34 38.42
CA GLY A 938 14.39 -57.63 39.04
C GLY A 938 14.42 -58.83 38.08
N VAL A 939 14.54 -58.58 36.77
CA VAL A 939 14.78 -59.58 35.71
C VAL A 939 15.84 -59.06 34.73
N ALA A 940 16.48 -59.96 33.99
CA ALA A 940 17.46 -59.61 32.97
C ALA A 940 16.78 -58.87 31.80
N VAL A 941 17.39 -57.78 31.31
CA VAL A 941 16.83 -56.92 30.24
C VAL A 941 16.64 -57.72 28.93
N GLU A 942 17.46 -58.75 28.69
CA GLU A 942 17.32 -59.65 27.55
C GLU A 942 16.00 -60.44 27.57
N ARG A 943 15.31 -60.52 28.72
CA ARG A 943 13.96 -61.11 28.78
C ARG A 943 12.88 -60.24 28.14
N LEU A 944 13.19 -59.00 27.72
CA LEU A 944 12.31 -58.21 26.87
C LEU A 944 12.17 -58.84 25.48
N VAL A 945 13.13 -59.66 25.03
CA VAL A 945 13.05 -60.34 23.72
C VAL A 945 11.77 -61.17 23.61
N GLY A 946 11.05 -60.98 22.50
CA GLY A 946 9.77 -61.62 22.25
C GLY A 946 8.91 -60.85 21.25
N ARG A 947 7.69 -61.34 21.03
CA ARG A 947 6.68 -60.68 20.19
C ARG A 947 5.62 -60.04 21.07
N TYR A 948 5.28 -58.80 20.76
CA TYR A 948 4.31 -58.01 21.51
C TYR A 948 3.28 -57.43 20.55
N PHE A 949 2.01 -57.38 20.96
CA PHE A 949 0.92 -56.99 20.09
C PHE A 949 0.01 -55.94 20.73
N ASN A 950 -0.33 -54.94 19.94
CA ASN A 950 -1.40 -53.98 20.21
C ASN A 950 -2.44 -54.04 19.08
N LYS A 951 -3.73 -53.93 19.40
CA LYS A 951 -4.79 -54.03 18.38
C LYS A 951 -4.72 -52.91 17.33
N GLY A 952 -4.37 -51.71 17.76
CA GLY A 952 -4.20 -50.53 16.91
C GLY A 952 -2.84 -50.51 16.21
N TYR A 953 -1.75 -50.57 16.98
CA TYR A 953 -0.37 -50.43 16.50
C TYR A 953 0.28 -51.72 15.99
N LYS A 954 -0.48 -52.82 15.97
CA LYS A 954 -0.06 -54.15 15.48
C LYS A 954 1.13 -54.69 16.28
N GLU A 955 1.86 -55.62 15.67
CA GLU A 955 2.96 -56.32 16.31
C GLU A 955 4.23 -55.47 16.31
N ILE A 956 4.98 -55.54 17.40
CA ILE A 956 6.41 -55.18 17.46
C ILE A 956 7.20 -56.40 17.95
N ARG A 957 8.39 -56.60 17.36
CA ARG A 957 9.29 -57.70 17.71
C ARG A 957 10.54 -57.13 18.37
N LEU A 958 10.81 -57.55 19.60
CA LEU A 958 12.01 -57.17 20.35
C LEU A 958 13.08 -58.25 20.19
N GLU A 959 14.28 -57.86 19.79
CA GLU A 959 15.43 -58.73 19.62
C GLU A 959 16.72 -58.06 20.11
N VAL A 960 17.78 -58.86 20.32
CA VAL A 960 19.10 -58.32 20.69
C VAL A 960 19.91 -58.07 19.44
N ARG A 961 20.24 -56.80 19.16
CA ARG A 961 21.23 -56.41 18.15
C ARG A 961 22.36 -55.65 18.86
N GLU A 962 23.60 -56.09 18.62
CA GLU A 962 24.80 -55.46 19.19
C GLU A 962 24.76 -55.25 20.72
N GLY A 963 24.16 -56.20 21.44
CA GLY A 963 24.04 -56.15 22.91
C GLY A 963 22.96 -55.20 23.44
N LYS A 964 22.14 -54.59 22.58
CA LYS A 964 20.98 -53.77 22.94
C LYS A 964 19.68 -54.44 22.52
N VAL A 965 18.60 -54.20 23.26
CA VAL A 965 17.25 -54.66 22.88
C VAL A 965 16.65 -53.64 21.92
N VAL A 966 16.26 -54.11 20.73
CA VAL A 966 15.74 -53.26 19.66
C VAL A 966 14.43 -53.79 19.08
N ALA A 967 13.59 -52.89 18.58
CA ALA A 967 12.45 -53.20 17.72
C ALA A 967 12.65 -52.59 16.34
N ASP A 968 12.64 -53.42 15.30
CA ASP A 968 12.67 -53.01 13.90
C ASP A 968 11.24 -52.79 13.41
N CYS A 969 10.88 -51.54 13.15
CA CYS A 969 9.54 -51.13 12.68
C CYS A 969 9.61 -50.58 11.25
N SER A 970 10.48 -51.16 10.42
CA SER A 970 10.64 -50.78 9.01
C SER A 970 9.48 -51.19 8.10
N ASP A 971 8.51 -51.92 8.65
CA ASP A 971 7.22 -52.26 8.04
C ASP A 971 6.17 -51.14 8.21
N ARG A 972 6.47 -50.08 8.97
CA ARG A 972 5.57 -48.93 9.14
C ARG A 972 5.59 -47.98 7.94
N CYS A 973 4.52 -47.21 7.77
CA CYS A 973 4.42 -46.14 6.76
C CYS A 973 5.58 -45.13 6.89
N PHE A 974 5.93 -44.77 8.12
CA PHE A 974 7.13 -44.02 8.46
C PHE A 974 8.09 -44.97 9.19
N PRO A 975 9.08 -45.55 8.48
CA PRO A 975 9.97 -46.56 9.04
C PRO A 975 10.84 -46.01 10.17
N PHE A 976 10.85 -46.71 11.31
CA PHE A 976 11.75 -46.38 12.43
C PHE A 976 12.29 -47.63 13.13
N VAL A 977 13.36 -47.45 13.91
CA VAL A 977 13.93 -48.46 14.79
C VAL A 977 13.91 -47.95 16.22
N ILE A 978 13.46 -48.76 17.18
CA ILE A 978 13.50 -48.41 18.61
C ILE A 978 14.65 -49.14 19.28
N THR A 979 15.46 -48.44 20.06
CA THR A 979 16.43 -49.02 20.98
C THR A 979 16.00 -48.78 22.43
N PHE A 980 15.87 -49.84 23.22
CA PHE A 980 15.44 -49.77 24.61
C PHE A 980 16.63 -49.66 25.57
N GLY A 981 16.66 -48.59 26.37
CA GLY A 981 17.61 -48.40 27.47
C GLY A 981 16.91 -48.50 28.83
N HIS A 982 17.42 -49.34 29.74
CA HIS A 982 16.89 -49.43 31.11
C HIS A 982 17.28 -48.20 31.94
N LEU A 983 16.32 -47.60 32.63
CA LEU A 983 16.55 -46.43 33.49
C LEU A 983 16.54 -46.82 34.97
N SER A 984 15.39 -47.26 35.49
CA SER A 984 15.20 -47.63 36.90
C SER A 984 13.88 -48.38 37.08
N GLY A 985 13.89 -49.47 37.84
CA GLY A 985 12.73 -50.32 38.06
C GLY A 985 12.12 -50.79 36.74
N GLU A 986 10.84 -50.54 36.55
CA GLU A 986 10.08 -50.85 35.33
C GLU A 986 10.18 -49.77 34.23
N LYS A 987 10.97 -48.71 34.43
CA LYS A 987 11.09 -47.56 33.50
C LYS A 987 12.27 -47.71 32.53
N PHE A 988 12.01 -47.33 31.30
CA PHE A 988 12.91 -47.39 30.16
C PHE A 988 12.86 -46.08 29.35
N VAL A 989 13.89 -45.88 28.54
CA VAL A 989 13.87 -44.93 27.43
C VAL A 989 13.79 -45.71 26.12
N ALA A 990 12.92 -45.27 25.22
CA ALA A 990 12.85 -45.70 23.84
C ALA A 990 13.55 -44.65 22.97
N ASP A 991 14.76 -44.96 22.49
CA ASP A 991 15.47 -44.15 21.50
C ASP A 991 15.02 -44.58 20.11
N MET A 992 14.19 -43.73 19.49
CA MET A 992 13.59 -43.97 18.19
C MET A 992 14.44 -43.30 17.10
N HIS A 993 14.82 -44.08 16.10
CA HIS A 993 15.58 -43.64 14.92
C HIS A 993 14.69 -43.71 13.68
N ASP A 994 14.37 -42.57 13.09
CA ASP A 994 13.70 -42.48 11.79
C ASP A 994 14.68 -42.86 10.67
N VAL A 995 14.30 -43.87 9.88
CA VAL A 995 15.18 -44.45 8.85
C VAL A 995 15.37 -43.53 7.65
N TRP A 996 14.39 -42.68 7.35
CA TRP A 996 14.39 -41.82 6.16
C TRP A 996 15.05 -40.48 6.42
N ASP A 997 14.72 -39.84 7.55
CA ASP A 997 15.25 -38.53 7.92
C ASP A 997 16.54 -38.62 8.75
N ASP A 998 16.95 -39.83 9.16
CA ASP A 998 18.14 -40.07 10.00
C ASP A 998 18.08 -39.30 11.31
N TYR A 999 16.86 -39.18 11.84
CA TYR A 999 16.55 -38.37 13.01
C TYR A 999 16.32 -39.26 14.23
N HIS A 1000 16.98 -38.94 15.33
CA HIS A 1000 16.79 -39.60 16.61
C HIS A 1000 15.89 -38.78 17.53
N PHE A 1001 15.01 -39.44 18.27
CA PHE A 1001 14.24 -38.83 19.36
C PHE A 1001 13.97 -39.84 20.46
N LYS A 1002 13.85 -39.36 21.70
CA LYS A 1002 13.65 -40.20 22.88
C LYS A 1002 12.22 -40.11 23.35
N LYS A 1003 11.62 -41.25 23.65
CA LYS A 1003 10.29 -41.39 24.24
C LYS A 1003 10.34 -42.16 25.55
N LYS A 1004 9.35 -41.94 26.40
CA LYS A 1004 9.17 -42.73 27.63
C LYS A 1004 8.76 -44.15 27.26
N ALA A 1005 9.33 -45.12 27.97
CA ALA A 1005 8.92 -46.51 27.86
C ALA A 1005 8.82 -47.16 29.23
N GLU A 1006 7.94 -48.14 29.36
CA GLU A 1006 7.78 -48.92 30.59
C GLU A 1006 7.56 -50.40 30.25
N VAL A 1007 7.87 -51.28 31.20
CA VAL A 1007 7.60 -52.71 31.10
C VAL A 1007 6.72 -53.14 32.27
N LYS A 1008 5.83 -54.11 32.06
CA LYS A 1008 5.09 -54.72 33.17
C LYS A 1008 5.67 -56.08 33.50
N VAL A 1009 6.07 -56.29 34.75
CA VAL A 1009 6.56 -57.57 35.25
C VAL A 1009 5.50 -58.24 36.11
N SER A 1010 5.09 -59.47 35.77
CA SER A 1010 4.17 -60.26 36.59
C SER A 1010 4.80 -60.64 37.94
N GLU A 1011 3.98 -60.99 38.93
CA GLU A 1011 4.42 -61.52 40.24
C GLU A 1011 5.41 -62.71 40.14
N LYS A 1012 5.41 -63.44 39.03
CA LYS A 1012 6.32 -64.57 38.75
C LYS A 1012 7.63 -64.17 38.06
N GLY A 1013 7.94 -62.87 37.95
CA GLY A 1013 9.17 -62.38 37.30
C GLY A 1013 9.21 -62.62 35.78
N LYS A 1014 8.06 -62.46 35.11
CA LYS A 1014 7.93 -62.52 33.65
C LYS A 1014 7.47 -61.16 33.12
N ILE A 1015 8.08 -60.70 32.03
CA ILE A 1015 7.63 -59.48 31.33
C ILE A 1015 6.38 -59.84 30.54
N VAL A 1016 5.28 -59.11 30.79
CA VAL A 1016 3.98 -59.38 30.17
C VAL A 1016 3.53 -58.29 29.20
N ALA A 1017 4.10 -57.09 29.29
CA ALA A 1017 3.80 -56.00 28.35
C ALA A 1017 4.95 -54.99 28.28
N VAL A 1018 5.00 -54.27 27.15
CA VAL A 1018 5.88 -53.11 26.93
C VAL A 1018 5.00 -51.93 26.53
N GLY A 1019 5.21 -50.77 27.14
CA GLY A 1019 4.53 -49.52 26.86
C GLY A 1019 5.51 -48.51 26.26
N VAL A 1020 5.11 -47.80 25.21
CA VAL A 1020 5.88 -46.71 24.60
C VAL A 1020 4.98 -45.49 24.43
N ASP A 1021 5.53 -44.31 24.69
CA ASP A 1021 4.88 -43.02 24.53
C ASP A 1021 4.93 -42.55 23.07
N PHE A 1022 4.08 -43.14 22.23
CA PHE A 1022 4.05 -42.81 20.79
C PHE A 1022 3.33 -41.50 20.46
N GLU A 1023 2.42 -41.03 21.32
CA GLU A 1023 1.56 -39.87 21.00
C GLU A 1023 1.71 -38.76 22.04
N ASP A 1024 2.33 -37.66 21.65
CA ASP A 1024 2.52 -36.49 22.53
C ASP A 1024 1.21 -35.83 22.98
N ASP A 1025 0.14 -36.03 22.20
CA ASP A 1025 -1.20 -35.51 22.46
C ASP A 1025 -2.03 -36.41 23.39
N MET A 1026 -1.44 -37.45 23.98
CA MET A 1026 -2.10 -38.38 24.89
C MET A 1026 -1.42 -38.44 26.26
N GLU A 1027 -2.23 -38.58 27.31
CA GLU A 1027 -1.73 -38.95 28.64
C GLU A 1027 -1.59 -40.48 28.74
N GLY A 1028 -0.37 -40.99 28.52
CA GLY A 1028 -0.01 -42.38 28.82
C GLY A 1028 0.57 -43.18 27.65
N LEU A 1029 0.95 -44.43 27.93
CA LEU A 1029 1.69 -45.28 27.00
C LEU A 1029 0.77 -46.16 26.14
N ILE A 1030 1.18 -46.42 24.90
CA ILE A 1030 0.63 -47.49 24.08
C ILE A 1030 1.21 -48.82 24.53
N TRP A 1031 0.37 -49.66 25.13
CA TRP A 1031 0.78 -50.96 25.66
C TRP A 1031 0.65 -52.07 24.60
N PHE A 1032 1.71 -52.85 24.47
CA PHE A 1032 1.77 -54.07 23.67
C PHE A 1032 1.86 -55.28 24.60
N GLU A 1033 0.90 -56.19 24.49
CA GLU A 1033 0.86 -57.42 25.29
C GLU A 1033 1.77 -58.48 24.68
N ARG A 1034 2.52 -59.20 25.51
CA ARG A 1034 3.40 -60.27 25.05
C ARG A 1034 2.56 -61.45 24.53
N ILE A 1035 2.78 -61.85 23.28
CA ILE A 1035 2.07 -62.95 22.62
C ILE A 1035 2.96 -64.18 22.39
N GLU A 1036 4.29 -64.01 22.39
CA GLU A 1036 5.24 -65.11 22.21
C GLU A 1036 6.60 -64.79 22.87
N GLY A 1037 7.22 -65.81 23.47
CA GLY A 1037 8.51 -65.73 24.17
C GLY A 1037 8.41 -66.20 25.61
#